data_AF-A0A914KK92-F1
#
_entry.id   AF-A0A914KK92-F1
#
_cell.length_a   1.000
_cell.length_b   1.000
_cell.length_c   1.000
_cell.angle_alpha   90.00
_cell.angle_beta   90.00
_cell.angle_gamma   90.00
#
_symmetry.space_group_name_H-M   'P 1'
#
loop_
_entity.id
_entity.type
_entity.pdbx_description
1 polymer ?
#
loop_
_entity_poly.entity_id
_entity_poly.type
_entity_poly.pdbx_seq_one_letter_code
_entity_poly.pdbx_strand_id
1 'polypeptide(L)'
;MFYKKLQKNISFLFADYRYINPHFISSLLYLCLLNGINEISFCGCLFDVEDECKKFEGQIIELLSCKGVKFMSNKLFLSEKFNLNVVYIGTEKSKNVLNQIVIKFSELNEPVKESIFFDYLFELSGLKEPDYFVFVGSSLHVGFGDFPPWSLRTRDPYKLALISRFISVMGLLTKGTPLSWQEIVPHLEYIKLHGIAQFVALYHRVKNRERDQLRWGDEIEYTIIKFDHEHKKVRVSLRALDLLDQLFASEEVNNSLGEENRSLWRPEFASYMIEGTPGTPYGGLMSCFNVVESNMQMRQVLASSLLLPNESLLSISFPSLGVLDFTNPPAIPTPDDVNCAGRSIFFPDEGIYQGHPRFRNLVRNIRARRGEKVAINVPIFRDTNTPKPFIEKFNDPEAARAALPDHIYMDHMGFGMGLCCLQMTFQAVNVQEARWLYDQLTIITPVMVALSAATPIFRSYLSDIDSRWDIISASVDDRTSFERGKEPSELDSAGTAPDGYSLFKNIPKSRYDSTDCYIYPCSAPYNDLPLQYQQKHYQQLVDGGVDEYLARHFAHMFIRDPLQVFKERIEQDDQRSTEHFETIQSSNWMNMRFKPPPPDAPEIGWRVEFRPTEVQLTNFENAAYCCFLVLLTRVIVSYRLTFLIRISLVTENMKRATRRNAILTEKFHFRSKMANCQHTPEGKPCTEGQPPAEPEPDYNTTEMTIDEIVNGNSQFSGLAPLIRQFLDGADVDVDTRCTINQYLSFIQKRAKGEIMTTASWMRSFVQNHSDYKHNSYVSDEIIYDLLKKMDSISRGEEHCEKLLGCYKSKTDQRIPQAVRLAEEKLTRELRRHQ
;
A
#
# COMPACT_ATOMS: atom_id res chain seq x y z
N MET A 1 4.04 -33.77 16.58
CA MET A 1 3.28 -34.83 17.27
C MET A 1 2.98 -34.38 18.70
N PHE A 2 1.87 -33.65 18.90
CA PHE A 2 1.16 -33.50 20.18
C PHE A 2 -0.24 -32.97 19.83
N TYR A 3 -1.04 -33.85 19.23
CA TYR A 3 -2.46 -33.64 18.98
C TYR A 3 -3.17 -33.63 20.35
N LYS A 4 -3.41 -32.45 20.93
CA LYS A 4 -4.40 -32.34 22.01
C LYS A 4 -5.77 -32.57 21.37
N LYS A 5 -6.41 -33.70 21.72
CA LYS A 5 -7.83 -33.99 21.45
C LYS A 5 -8.69 -32.76 21.79
N LEU A 6 -9.03 -31.96 20.80
CA LEU A 6 -10.16 -31.05 20.89
C LEU A 6 -11.42 -31.93 21.01
N GLN A 7 -12.20 -31.73 22.07
CA GLN A 7 -13.47 -32.43 22.26
C GLN A 7 -14.39 -32.14 21.06
N LYS A 8 -14.83 -33.18 20.34
CA LYS A 8 -15.67 -33.11 19.13
C LYS A 8 -17.17 -32.97 19.43
N ASN A 9 -17.54 -32.37 20.56
CA ASN A 9 -18.94 -32.24 21.00
C ASN A 9 -19.22 -30.77 21.34
N ILE A 10 -20.35 -30.23 20.89
CA ILE A 10 -20.81 -28.88 21.26
C ILE A 10 -22.18 -28.96 21.93
N SER A 11 -22.33 -28.28 23.06
CA SER A 11 -23.61 -28.14 23.76
C SER A 11 -24.09 -26.69 23.73
N PHE A 12 -25.35 -26.49 23.32
CA PHE A 12 -26.02 -25.19 23.31
C PHE A 12 -27.03 -25.13 24.44
N LEU A 13 -27.04 -24.03 25.21
CA LEU A 13 -28.00 -23.82 26.30
C LEU A 13 -28.96 -22.69 25.92
N PHE A 14 -30.26 -22.99 25.83
CA PHE A 14 -31.31 -22.02 25.48
C PHE A 14 -32.18 -21.68 26.69
N ALA A 15 -32.56 -20.41 26.79
CA ALA A 15 -33.54 -19.96 27.78
C ALA A 15 -35.00 -20.23 27.34
N ASP A 16 -35.28 -20.29 26.03
CA ASP A 16 -36.62 -20.47 25.45
C ASP A 16 -36.51 -21.09 24.04
N TYR A 17 -37.28 -22.15 23.77
CA TYR A 17 -37.22 -22.94 22.53
C TYR A 17 -37.89 -22.27 21.34
N ARG A 18 -38.73 -21.25 21.56
CA ARG A 18 -39.46 -20.53 20.49
C ARG A 18 -38.56 -19.70 19.59
N TYR A 19 -37.31 -19.50 20.00
CA TYR A 19 -36.28 -18.81 19.21
C TYR A 19 -35.48 -19.75 18.30
N ILE A 20 -35.77 -21.05 18.34
CA ILE A 20 -35.09 -22.05 17.52
C ILE A 20 -35.97 -22.35 16.30
N ASN A 21 -35.56 -21.86 15.14
CA ASN A 21 -36.28 -22.03 13.88
C ASN A 21 -35.43 -22.84 12.86
N PRO A 22 -36.04 -23.29 11.75
CA PRO A 22 -35.35 -24.05 10.71
C PRO A 22 -34.05 -23.42 10.17
N HIS A 23 -34.01 -22.09 10.06
CA HIS A 23 -32.84 -21.37 9.55
C HIS A 23 -31.67 -21.45 10.52
N PHE A 24 -31.91 -21.29 11.82
CA PHE A 24 -30.90 -21.44 12.86
C PHE A 24 -30.32 -22.87 12.87
N ILE A 25 -31.18 -23.88 12.78
CA ILE A 25 -30.76 -25.29 12.78
C ILE A 25 -29.91 -25.60 11.55
N SER A 26 -30.30 -25.11 10.36
CA SER A 26 -29.53 -25.29 9.13
C SER A 26 -28.14 -24.65 9.19
N SER A 27 -28.05 -23.40 9.67
CA SER A 27 -26.77 -22.69 9.84
C SER A 27 -25.87 -23.36 10.88
N LEU A 28 -26.46 -23.92 11.93
CA LEU A 28 -25.71 -24.60 12.97
C LEU A 28 -25.18 -25.97 12.50
N LEU A 29 -25.99 -26.74 11.78
CA LEU A 29 -25.55 -28.01 11.16
C LEU A 29 -24.39 -27.78 10.17
N TYR A 30 -24.44 -26.68 9.40
CA TYR A 30 -23.37 -26.24 8.51
C TYR A 30 -22.04 -26.01 9.26
N LEU A 31 -22.07 -25.22 10.34
CA LEU A 31 -20.89 -24.93 11.15
C LEU A 31 -20.32 -26.18 11.82
N CYS A 32 -21.18 -27.11 12.25
CA CYS A 32 -20.75 -28.32 12.92
C CYS A 32 -20.05 -29.32 11.99
N LEU A 33 -20.56 -29.49 10.77
CA LEU A 33 -19.95 -30.38 9.76
C LEU A 33 -18.59 -29.85 9.29
N LEU A 34 -18.45 -28.54 9.07
CA LEU A 34 -17.17 -27.91 8.68
C LEU A 34 -16.05 -28.11 9.70
N ASN A 35 -16.40 -28.19 10.99
CA ASN A 35 -15.43 -28.27 12.08
C ASN A 35 -15.24 -29.70 12.61
N GLY A 36 -15.76 -30.72 11.92
CA GLY A 36 -15.63 -32.13 12.34
C GLY A 36 -16.26 -32.41 13.70
N ILE A 37 -17.35 -31.73 14.02
CA ILE A 37 -18.11 -31.91 15.27
C ILE A 37 -19.00 -33.13 15.10
N ASN A 38 -18.78 -34.14 15.95
CA ASN A 38 -19.47 -35.43 15.85
C ASN A 38 -20.82 -35.43 16.57
N GLU A 39 -21.03 -34.50 17.51
CA GLU A 39 -22.21 -34.45 18.36
C GLU A 39 -22.60 -33.00 18.70
N ILE A 40 -23.89 -32.70 18.56
CA ILE A 40 -24.50 -31.45 19.01
C ILE A 40 -25.58 -31.79 20.03
N SER A 41 -25.55 -31.12 21.18
CA SER A 41 -26.56 -31.28 22.23
C SER A 41 -27.27 -29.96 22.50
N PHE A 42 -28.59 -29.94 22.39
CA PHE A 42 -29.44 -28.79 22.74
C PHE A 42 -30.00 -29.01 24.14
N CYS A 43 -29.61 -28.13 25.07
CA CYS A 43 -30.06 -28.09 26.46
C CYS A 43 -30.82 -26.79 26.71
N GLY A 44 -31.74 -26.76 27.67
CA GLY A 44 -32.54 -25.56 27.92
C GLY A 44 -33.43 -25.68 29.14
N CYS A 45 -33.76 -24.53 29.72
CA CYS A 45 -34.41 -24.41 31.04
C CYS A 45 -35.88 -24.85 31.06
N LEU A 46 -36.49 -25.10 29.90
CA LEU A 46 -37.90 -25.48 29.73
C LEU A 46 -38.10 -26.88 29.13
N PHE A 47 -37.04 -27.63 28.84
CA PHE A 47 -37.13 -29.04 28.37
C PHE A 47 -37.51 -30.03 29.48
N ASP A 48 -38.24 -29.58 30.50
CA ASP A 48 -38.80 -30.45 31.55
C ASP A 48 -40.01 -31.27 31.06
N VAL A 49 -40.54 -30.97 29.88
CA VAL A 49 -41.69 -31.67 29.28
C VAL A 49 -41.24 -32.47 28.05
N GLU A 50 -41.23 -33.80 28.16
CA GLU A 50 -40.82 -34.74 27.11
C GLU A 50 -41.55 -34.50 25.76
N ASP A 51 -42.77 -33.98 25.81
CA ASP A 51 -43.59 -33.65 24.62
C ASP A 51 -43.06 -32.46 23.82
N GLU A 52 -42.42 -31.47 24.45
CA GLU A 52 -41.83 -30.33 23.74
C GLU A 52 -40.55 -30.73 23.00
N CYS A 53 -39.76 -31.63 23.58
CA CYS A 53 -38.62 -32.22 22.90
C CYS A 53 -39.06 -33.02 21.66
N LYS A 54 -40.10 -33.87 21.77
CA LYS A 54 -40.62 -34.65 20.64
C LYS A 54 -41.19 -33.76 19.53
N LYS A 55 -41.82 -32.63 19.88
CA LYS A 55 -42.31 -31.65 18.90
C LYS A 55 -41.17 -30.99 18.14
N PHE A 56 -40.10 -30.61 18.83
CA PHE A 56 -38.91 -30.02 18.23
C PHE A 56 -38.13 -31.02 17.36
N GLU A 57 -38.00 -32.26 17.83
CA GLU A 57 -37.48 -33.39 17.05
C GLU A 57 -38.28 -33.57 15.74
N GLY A 58 -39.62 -33.57 15.82
CA GLY A 58 -40.50 -33.63 14.65
C GLY A 58 -40.30 -32.50 13.64
N GLN A 59 -40.09 -31.26 14.09
CA GLN A 59 -39.84 -30.11 13.19
C GLN A 59 -38.51 -30.23 12.43
N ILE A 60 -37.47 -30.74 13.07
CA ILE A 60 -36.18 -31.00 12.41
C ILE A 60 -36.34 -32.09 11.35
N ILE A 61 -37.08 -33.15 11.68
CA ILE A 61 -37.33 -34.28 10.78
C ILE A 61 -38.14 -33.85 9.56
N GLU A 62 -39.21 -33.07 9.75
CA GLU A 62 -40.07 -32.55 8.69
C GLU A 62 -39.28 -31.63 7.73
N LEU A 63 -38.48 -30.72 8.28
CA LEU A 63 -37.63 -29.82 7.49
C LEU A 63 -36.68 -30.59 6.56
N LEU A 64 -35.99 -31.59 7.11
CA LEU A 64 -35.04 -32.40 6.35
C LEU A 64 -35.76 -33.26 5.32
N SER A 65 -36.93 -33.81 5.66
CA SER A 65 -37.74 -34.62 4.75
C SER A 65 -38.24 -33.84 3.53
N CYS A 66 -38.68 -32.59 3.72
CA CYS A 66 -39.11 -31.68 2.64
C CYS A 66 -37.98 -31.33 1.64
N LYS A 67 -36.72 -31.65 1.98
CA LYS A 67 -35.53 -31.39 1.16
C LYS A 67 -34.89 -32.66 0.60
N GLY A 68 -35.64 -33.76 0.55
CA GLY A 68 -35.24 -35.01 -0.12
C GLY A 68 -34.49 -36.01 0.76
N VAL A 69 -34.48 -35.81 2.07
CA VAL A 69 -33.85 -36.72 3.04
C VAL A 69 -34.83 -37.82 3.46
N LYS A 70 -34.41 -39.10 3.44
CA LYS A 70 -35.28 -40.23 3.82
C LYS A 70 -35.09 -40.60 5.29
N PHE A 71 -36.21 -40.79 6.00
CA PHE A 71 -36.24 -41.16 7.42
C PHE A 71 -36.68 -42.61 7.60
N MET A 72 -35.88 -43.43 8.29
CA MET A 72 -36.29 -44.76 8.75
C MET A 72 -35.82 -45.00 10.18
N SER A 73 -36.75 -45.22 11.11
CA SER A 73 -36.48 -45.70 12.48
C SER A 73 -35.37 -44.92 13.22
N ASN A 74 -35.48 -43.60 13.30
CA ASN A 74 -34.57 -42.67 14.01
C ASN A 74 -33.15 -42.59 13.44
N LYS A 75 -32.93 -43.02 12.20
CA LYS A 75 -31.68 -42.87 11.46
C LYS A 75 -31.94 -42.15 10.13
N LEU A 76 -31.09 -41.16 9.82
CA LEU A 76 -31.22 -40.28 8.66
C LEU A 76 -30.28 -40.77 7.55
N PHE A 77 -30.82 -41.05 6.37
CA PHE A 77 -30.02 -41.39 5.19
C PHE A 77 -30.13 -40.23 4.18
N LEU A 78 -29.03 -39.49 4.03
CA LEU A 78 -28.90 -38.46 3.00
C LEU A 78 -28.57 -39.12 1.66
N SER A 79 -29.06 -38.49 0.58
CA SER A 79 -28.87 -38.86 -0.82
C SER A 79 -27.47 -39.40 -1.13
N GLU A 80 -27.39 -40.45 -1.97
CA GLU A 80 -26.14 -41.05 -2.52
C GLU A 80 -25.20 -40.01 -3.15
N LYS A 81 -25.70 -38.80 -3.46
CA LYS A 81 -24.97 -37.72 -4.14
C LYS A 81 -23.89 -37.01 -3.27
N PHE A 82 -23.95 -37.06 -1.93
CA PHE A 82 -23.11 -36.19 -1.07
C PHE A 82 -22.33 -36.89 0.06
N ASN A 83 -22.40 -38.21 0.19
CA ASN A 83 -21.54 -39.02 1.08
C ASN A 83 -21.48 -38.57 2.57
N LEU A 84 -22.58 -38.03 3.11
CA LEU A 84 -22.73 -37.61 4.51
C LEU A 84 -23.81 -38.47 5.20
N ASN A 85 -23.53 -39.17 6.31
CA ASN A 85 -24.57 -39.87 7.08
C ASN A 85 -24.81 -39.18 8.45
N VAL A 86 -26.05 -38.79 8.74
CA VAL A 86 -26.46 -38.38 10.09
C VAL A 86 -27.02 -39.62 10.80
N VAL A 87 -26.36 -40.05 11.87
CA VAL A 87 -26.60 -41.37 12.46
C VAL A 87 -27.75 -41.36 13.44
N TYR A 88 -28.03 -40.22 14.09
CA TYR A 88 -29.09 -40.13 15.09
C TYR A 88 -29.55 -38.68 15.30
N ILE A 89 -30.87 -38.50 15.38
CA ILE A 89 -31.52 -37.32 15.97
C ILE A 89 -32.48 -37.89 16.99
N GLY A 90 -32.36 -37.48 18.25
CA GLY A 90 -33.32 -37.90 19.26
C GLY A 90 -33.10 -37.27 20.62
N THR A 91 -34.15 -37.33 21.42
CA THR A 91 -34.15 -36.82 22.79
C THR A 91 -33.40 -37.80 23.73
N GLU A 92 -32.41 -37.32 24.48
CA GLU A 92 -31.69 -38.07 25.51
C GLU A 92 -31.88 -37.42 26.89
N LYS A 93 -31.89 -38.22 27.96
CA LYS A 93 -31.84 -37.70 29.33
C LYS A 93 -30.39 -37.44 29.74
N SER A 94 -30.07 -36.18 30.04
CA SER A 94 -28.76 -35.82 30.60
C SER A 94 -28.62 -36.31 32.04
N LYS A 95 -27.40 -36.61 32.49
CA LYS A 95 -27.08 -36.94 33.89
C LYS A 95 -27.46 -35.81 34.87
N ASN A 96 -27.65 -34.59 34.36
CA ASN A 96 -28.06 -33.41 35.12
C ASN A 96 -29.48 -32.97 34.73
N VAL A 97 -30.49 -33.77 35.14
CA VAL A 97 -31.94 -33.49 35.32
C VAL A 97 -32.76 -32.91 34.15
N LEU A 98 -32.18 -32.41 33.05
CA LEU A 98 -32.91 -31.87 31.89
C LEU A 98 -32.90 -32.84 30.69
N ASN A 99 -34.01 -32.90 29.94
CA ASN A 99 -34.02 -33.56 28.62
C ASN A 99 -33.20 -32.71 27.63
N GLN A 100 -32.43 -33.36 26.76
CA GLN A 100 -31.65 -32.72 25.70
C GLN A 100 -31.95 -33.37 24.37
N ILE A 101 -31.83 -32.62 23.27
CA ILE A 101 -31.89 -33.19 21.92
C ILE A 101 -30.49 -33.32 21.39
N VAL A 102 -30.15 -34.52 20.92
CA VAL A 102 -28.80 -34.85 20.46
C VAL A 102 -28.84 -35.19 18.98
N ILE A 103 -27.98 -34.52 18.21
CA ILE A 103 -27.73 -34.82 16.80
C ILE A 103 -26.33 -35.41 16.70
N LYS A 104 -26.22 -36.65 16.21
CA LYS A 104 -24.95 -37.36 16.02
C LYS A 104 -24.67 -37.62 14.55
N PHE A 105 -23.48 -37.30 14.11
CA PHE A 105 -23.00 -37.53 12.75
C PHE A 105 -22.14 -38.80 12.70
N SER A 106 -22.12 -39.52 11.56
CA SER A 106 -21.11 -40.56 11.34
C SER A 106 -19.76 -39.91 11.11
N GLU A 107 -18.67 -40.58 11.47
CA GLU A 107 -17.34 -40.17 11.00
C GLU A 107 -17.31 -40.16 9.47
N LEU A 108 -16.93 -39.02 8.89
CA LEU A 108 -16.70 -38.88 7.46
C LEU A 108 -15.42 -39.66 7.10
N ASN A 109 -15.55 -40.68 6.25
CA ASN A 109 -14.40 -41.45 5.79
C ASN A 109 -13.55 -40.68 4.76
N GLU A 110 -14.10 -39.63 4.12
CA GLU A 110 -13.37 -38.76 3.18
C GLU A 110 -13.83 -37.29 3.30
N PRO A 111 -12.93 -36.31 3.08
CA PRO A 111 -13.30 -34.89 3.06
C PRO A 111 -14.17 -34.56 1.84
N VAL A 112 -15.34 -33.96 2.07
CA VAL A 112 -16.20 -33.44 1.01
C VAL A 112 -15.48 -32.27 0.32
N LYS A 113 -15.38 -32.28 -1.01
CA LYS A 113 -14.79 -31.17 -1.77
C LYS A 113 -15.61 -29.89 -1.53
N GLU A 114 -14.94 -28.82 -1.05
CA GLU A 114 -15.55 -27.53 -0.71
C GLU A 114 -16.54 -27.04 -1.77
N SER A 115 -16.15 -27.07 -3.04
CA SER A 115 -16.98 -26.57 -4.15
C SER A 115 -18.32 -27.29 -4.30
N ILE A 116 -18.34 -28.62 -4.17
CA ILE A 116 -19.56 -29.44 -4.31
C ILE A 116 -20.50 -29.19 -3.13
N PHE A 117 -19.94 -28.87 -1.96
CA PHE A 117 -20.70 -28.57 -0.75
C PHE A 117 -21.33 -27.18 -0.80
N PHE A 118 -20.61 -26.18 -1.33
CA PHE A 118 -21.15 -24.83 -1.54
C PHE A 118 -22.30 -24.83 -2.55
N ASP A 119 -22.18 -25.55 -3.67
CA ASP A 119 -23.25 -25.67 -4.66
C ASP A 119 -24.52 -26.29 -4.05
N TYR A 120 -24.37 -27.32 -3.22
CA TYR A 120 -25.47 -27.95 -2.48
C TYR A 120 -26.12 -27.02 -1.44
N LEU A 121 -25.33 -26.16 -0.79
CA LEU A 121 -25.80 -25.20 0.21
C LEU A 121 -26.52 -24.00 -0.40
N PHE A 122 -26.07 -23.50 -1.55
CA PHE A 122 -26.79 -22.46 -2.29
C PHE A 122 -28.13 -22.99 -2.82
N GLU A 123 -28.18 -24.24 -3.29
CA GLU A 123 -29.44 -24.92 -3.64
C GLU A 123 -30.38 -25.12 -2.44
N LEU A 124 -29.84 -25.45 -1.25
CA LEU A 124 -30.63 -25.69 -0.04
C LEU A 124 -31.19 -24.43 0.60
N SER A 125 -30.43 -23.33 0.59
CA SER A 125 -30.69 -22.14 1.42
C SER A 125 -31.46 -21.02 0.73
N GLY A 126 -31.36 -20.89 -0.61
CA GLY A 126 -32.03 -19.82 -1.35
C GLY A 126 -31.66 -18.39 -0.93
N LEU A 127 -30.51 -18.20 -0.27
CA LEU A 127 -30.10 -16.91 0.33
C LEU A 127 -29.41 -15.95 -0.66
N LYS A 128 -29.61 -14.64 -0.44
CA LYS A 128 -28.68 -13.54 -0.79
C LYS A 128 -27.93 -13.09 0.49
N GLU A 129 -26.79 -12.42 0.35
CA GLU A 129 -25.86 -12.02 1.43
C GLU A 129 -26.52 -11.21 2.59
N PRO A 130 -26.00 -11.27 3.84
CA PRO A 130 -26.51 -10.51 4.99
C PRO A 130 -26.21 -9.00 4.90
N ASP A 131 -27.07 -8.16 5.50
CA ASP A 131 -26.98 -6.70 5.40
C ASP A 131 -26.03 -6.05 6.44
N TYR A 132 -25.86 -6.62 7.63
CA TYR A 132 -24.91 -6.09 8.63
C TYR A 132 -24.54 -7.08 9.76
N PHE A 133 -23.43 -6.78 10.43
CA PHE A 133 -22.90 -7.47 11.61
C PHE A 133 -22.60 -6.45 12.72
N VAL A 134 -23.04 -6.71 13.95
CA VAL A 134 -22.80 -5.82 15.10
C VAL A 134 -22.39 -6.64 16.32
N PHE A 135 -21.29 -6.27 16.98
CA PHE A 135 -20.85 -6.87 18.23
C PHE A 135 -21.42 -6.12 19.44
N VAL A 136 -21.96 -6.84 20.42
CA VAL A 136 -22.37 -6.30 21.74
C VAL A 136 -21.83 -7.21 22.84
N GLY A 137 -20.72 -6.79 23.46
CA GLY A 137 -20.01 -7.58 24.47
C GLY A 137 -19.50 -8.91 23.90
N SER A 138 -19.85 -10.03 24.54
CA SER A 138 -19.50 -11.38 24.07
C SER A 138 -20.49 -11.96 23.06
N SER A 139 -21.29 -11.10 22.40
CA SER A 139 -22.40 -11.50 21.53
C SER A 139 -22.23 -10.92 20.11
N LEU A 140 -22.23 -11.77 19.07
CA LEU A 140 -22.29 -11.34 17.66
C LEU A 140 -23.76 -11.26 17.22
N HIS A 141 -24.19 -10.10 16.71
CA HIS A 141 -25.51 -9.88 16.13
C HIS A 141 -25.46 -9.88 14.61
N VAL A 142 -26.34 -10.66 13.97
CA VAL A 142 -26.44 -10.76 12.50
C VAL A 142 -27.82 -10.28 12.03
N GLY A 143 -27.85 -9.31 11.11
CA GLY A 143 -29.07 -8.75 10.54
C GLY A 143 -29.32 -9.21 9.10
N PHE A 144 -30.57 -9.56 8.79
CA PHE A 144 -31.06 -9.82 7.44
C PHE A 144 -32.32 -8.96 7.22
N GLY A 145 -32.28 -7.95 6.35
CA GLY A 145 -33.39 -7.08 5.99
C GLY A 145 -34.24 -6.60 7.18
N ASP A 146 -35.55 -6.73 7.05
CA ASP A 146 -36.54 -6.34 8.08
C ASP A 146 -36.71 -7.37 9.22
N PHE A 147 -35.82 -8.37 9.33
CA PHE A 147 -35.90 -9.38 10.39
C PHE A 147 -35.25 -8.90 11.71
N PRO A 148 -35.78 -9.31 12.89
CA PRO A 148 -35.17 -8.99 14.16
C PRO A 148 -33.77 -9.63 14.31
N PRO A 149 -32.75 -8.89 14.77
CA PRO A 149 -31.39 -9.40 14.93
C PRO A 149 -31.31 -10.48 16.01
N TRP A 150 -30.53 -11.54 15.78
CA TRP A 150 -30.24 -12.61 16.75
C TRP A 150 -28.78 -12.55 17.23
N SER A 151 -28.49 -13.05 18.43
CA SER A 151 -27.17 -12.91 19.09
C SER A 151 -26.48 -14.26 19.38
N LEU A 152 -25.18 -14.36 19.08
CA LEU A 152 -24.33 -15.53 19.33
C LEU A 152 -23.39 -15.27 20.51
N ARG A 153 -23.58 -15.92 21.67
CA ARG A 153 -22.69 -15.81 22.84
C ARG A 153 -21.73 -16.99 22.98
N THR A 154 -20.44 -16.71 23.16
CA THR A 154 -19.43 -17.70 23.58
C THR A 154 -18.60 -17.17 24.74
N ARG A 155 -18.08 -18.08 25.58
CA ARG A 155 -17.17 -17.78 26.70
C ARG A 155 -15.69 -17.78 26.29
N ASP A 156 -15.39 -18.07 25.02
CA ASP A 156 -14.04 -18.21 24.49
C ASP A 156 -13.78 -17.13 23.40
N PRO A 157 -12.99 -16.08 23.69
CA PRO A 157 -12.72 -14.98 22.77
C PRO A 157 -12.01 -15.41 21.47
N TYR A 158 -11.21 -16.47 21.51
CA TYR A 158 -10.45 -16.94 20.35
C TYR A 158 -11.34 -17.60 19.29
N LYS A 159 -12.50 -18.14 19.68
CA LYS A 159 -13.47 -18.71 18.74
C LYS A 159 -14.30 -17.65 18.01
N LEU A 160 -14.46 -16.45 18.60
CA LEU A 160 -15.11 -15.31 17.94
C LEU A 160 -14.23 -14.69 16.86
N ALA A 161 -12.92 -14.57 17.10
CA ALA A 161 -11.95 -14.08 16.12
C ALA A 161 -11.90 -14.96 14.85
N LEU A 162 -12.06 -16.28 15.00
CA LEU A 162 -12.09 -17.20 13.85
C LEU A 162 -13.35 -16.99 12.95
N ILE A 163 -14.46 -16.56 13.54
CA ILE A 163 -15.74 -16.27 12.86
C ILE A 163 -15.71 -14.87 12.22
N SER A 164 -15.08 -13.89 12.88
CA SER A 164 -14.78 -12.54 12.31
C SER A 164 -13.95 -12.63 11.02
N ARG A 165 -12.98 -13.55 11.01
CA ARG A 165 -12.01 -13.79 9.92
C ARG A 165 -12.65 -14.08 8.55
N PHE A 166 -13.91 -14.55 8.52
CA PHE A 166 -14.65 -14.80 7.27
C PHE A 166 -15.43 -13.59 6.75
N ILE A 167 -15.63 -12.55 7.57
CA ILE A 167 -16.57 -11.45 7.32
C ILE A 167 -15.87 -10.09 7.19
N SER A 168 -14.73 -9.87 7.87
CA SER A 168 -14.06 -8.56 7.95
C SER A 168 -12.73 -8.54 7.21
N VAL A 169 -12.72 -8.24 5.91
CA VAL A 169 -11.53 -7.69 5.25
C VAL A 169 -11.98 -6.43 4.53
N MET A 170 -12.21 -5.35 5.28
CA MET A 170 -12.42 -4.01 4.73
C MET A 170 -11.11 -3.23 4.86
N GLY A 171 -10.28 -3.36 3.84
CA GLY A 171 -9.23 -2.43 3.46
C GLY A 171 -9.30 -2.25 1.94
N LEU A 172 -8.51 -1.34 1.37
CA LEU A 172 -8.45 -0.92 -0.05
C LEU A 172 -8.45 -2.04 -1.12
N LEU A 173 -8.34 -3.30 -0.71
CA LEU A 173 -8.30 -4.49 -1.51
C LEU A 173 -9.68 -5.16 -1.54
N THR A 174 -10.50 -4.73 -2.51
CA THR A 174 -11.73 -5.42 -2.86
C THR A 174 -11.41 -6.85 -3.29
N LYS A 175 -12.10 -7.84 -2.71
CA LYS A 175 -12.03 -9.24 -3.16
C LYS A 175 -12.91 -9.43 -4.40
N GLY A 176 -12.45 -10.26 -5.33
CA GLY A 176 -13.16 -10.63 -6.56
C GLY A 176 -12.31 -11.55 -7.42
N THR A 177 -12.88 -12.03 -8.53
CA THR A 177 -12.17 -12.89 -9.49
C THR A 177 -11.39 -12.00 -10.46
N PRO A 178 -10.04 -11.96 -10.36
CA PRO A 178 -9.25 -11.07 -11.22
C PRO A 178 -9.29 -11.54 -12.68
N LEU A 179 -9.50 -10.60 -13.60
CA LEU A 179 -9.44 -10.86 -15.03
C LEU A 179 -7.99 -10.90 -15.52
N SER A 180 -7.72 -11.83 -16.43
CA SER A 180 -6.50 -11.84 -17.24
C SER A 180 -6.51 -10.69 -18.26
N TRP A 181 -5.33 -10.32 -18.77
CA TRP A 181 -5.21 -9.25 -19.78
C TRP A 181 -6.14 -9.48 -20.98
N GLN A 182 -6.19 -10.69 -21.52
CA GLN A 182 -7.05 -11.03 -22.67
C GLN A 182 -8.55 -10.86 -22.36
N GLU A 183 -8.97 -11.11 -21.11
CA GLU A 183 -10.35 -10.88 -20.67
C GLU A 183 -10.63 -9.39 -20.43
N ILE A 184 -9.62 -8.57 -20.11
CA ILE A 184 -9.77 -7.12 -19.92
C ILE A 184 -9.88 -6.39 -21.25
N VAL A 185 -9.16 -6.82 -22.30
CA VAL A 185 -9.10 -6.14 -23.61
C VAL A 185 -10.48 -5.73 -24.16
N PRO A 186 -11.52 -6.59 -24.17
CA PRO A 186 -12.85 -6.21 -24.64
C PRO A 186 -13.55 -5.10 -23.85
N HIS A 187 -13.10 -4.82 -22.62
CA HIS A 187 -13.71 -3.86 -21.70
C HIS A 187 -12.91 -2.57 -21.52
N LEU A 188 -11.75 -2.43 -22.18
CA LEU A 188 -10.83 -1.29 -21.99
C LEU A 188 -11.52 0.06 -22.13
N GLU A 189 -12.24 0.25 -23.24
CA GLU A 189 -12.92 1.51 -23.54
C GLU A 189 -14.06 1.77 -22.55
N TYR A 190 -14.86 0.74 -22.25
CA TYR A 190 -15.95 0.84 -21.28
C TYR A 190 -15.43 1.29 -19.92
N ILE A 191 -14.39 0.63 -19.39
CA ILE A 191 -13.81 0.95 -18.08
C ILE A 191 -13.26 2.37 -18.06
N LYS A 192 -12.62 2.84 -19.14
CA LYS A 192 -12.11 4.20 -19.25
C LYS A 192 -13.23 5.25 -19.24
N LEU A 193 -14.27 5.07 -20.07
CA LEU A 193 -15.40 6.01 -20.15
C LEU A 193 -16.17 6.08 -18.83
N HIS A 194 -16.43 4.93 -18.20
CA HIS A 194 -17.11 4.86 -16.91
C HIS A 194 -16.23 5.37 -15.76
N GLY A 195 -14.92 5.12 -15.79
CA GLY A 195 -13.97 5.71 -14.83
C GLY A 195 -13.95 7.23 -14.88
N ILE A 196 -14.02 7.84 -16.07
CA ILE A 196 -14.15 9.30 -16.21
C ILE A 196 -15.50 9.78 -15.66
N ALA A 197 -16.60 9.07 -15.96
CA ALA A 197 -17.93 9.41 -15.44
C ALA A 197 -17.96 9.37 -13.89
N GLN A 198 -17.36 8.35 -13.29
CA GLN A 198 -17.18 8.21 -11.83
C GLN A 198 -16.42 9.38 -11.23
N PHE A 199 -15.31 9.77 -11.86
CA PHE A 199 -14.55 10.94 -11.43
C PHE A 199 -15.38 12.23 -11.53
N VAL A 200 -16.08 12.47 -12.64
CA VAL A 200 -16.93 13.65 -12.81
C VAL A 200 -18.03 13.70 -11.74
N ALA A 201 -18.69 12.58 -11.46
CA ALA A 201 -19.69 12.48 -10.41
C ALA A 201 -19.09 12.79 -9.03
N LEU A 202 -17.93 12.20 -8.71
CA LEU A 202 -17.21 12.51 -7.48
C LEU A 202 -16.83 13.99 -7.39
N TYR A 203 -16.25 14.55 -8.45
CA TYR A 203 -15.80 15.93 -8.53
C TYR A 203 -16.94 16.90 -8.21
N HIS A 204 -18.13 16.74 -8.79
CA HIS A 204 -19.26 17.62 -8.47
C HIS A 204 -19.72 17.53 -7.02
N ARG A 205 -19.62 16.37 -6.38
CA ARG A 205 -19.94 16.23 -4.95
C ARG A 205 -18.98 16.98 -4.05
N VAL A 206 -17.70 17.09 -4.44
CA VAL A 206 -16.63 17.50 -3.51
C VAL A 206 -15.79 18.70 -3.95
N LYS A 207 -16.01 19.26 -5.15
CA LYS A 207 -15.23 20.40 -5.68
C LYS A 207 -15.40 21.70 -4.87
N ASN A 208 -16.58 21.90 -4.28
CA ASN A 208 -16.91 23.08 -3.48
C ASN A 208 -16.55 22.92 -1.99
N ARG A 209 -15.85 21.84 -1.62
CA ARG A 209 -15.39 21.65 -0.23
C ARG A 209 -14.37 22.72 0.13
N GLU A 210 -14.56 23.32 1.30
CA GLU A 210 -13.66 24.32 1.86
C GLU A 210 -13.44 24.08 3.36
N ARG A 211 -12.38 24.68 3.90
CA ARG A 211 -12.06 24.71 5.34
C ARG A 211 -11.74 23.33 5.94
N ASP A 212 -11.44 22.35 5.10
CA ASP A 212 -10.80 21.12 5.56
C ASP A 212 -9.51 21.51 6.32
N GLN A 213 -9.17 20.76 7.37
CA GLN A 213 -7.99 21.07 8.18
C GLN A 213 -6.79 20.29 7.67
N LEU A 214 -5.59 20.82 7.89
CA LEU A 214 -4.36 20.06 7.68
C LEU A 214 -4.42 18.79 8.53
N ARG A 215 -4.44 17.67 7.81
CA ARG A 215 -4.21 16.33 8.31
C ARG A 215 -3.11 15.72 7.47
N TRP A 216 -2.22 14.96 8.08
CA TRP A 216 -1.14 14.35 7.33
C TRP A 216 -0.70 13.05 7.97
N GLY A 217 -0.04 12.19 7.21
CA GLY A 217 0.43 10.90 7.66
C GLY A 217 1.60 10.42 6.83
N ASP A 218 2.43 9.60 7.45
CA ASP A 218 3.50 8.87 6.81
C ASP A 218 3.10 7.42 6.55
N GLU A 219 3.65 6.84 5.49
CA GLU A 219 3.55 5.41 5.16
C GLU A 219 5.00 4.88 5.09
N ILE A 220 5.33 3.91 5.94
CA ILE A 220 6.64 3.26 5.97
C ILE A 220 6.50 1.81 5.56
N GLU A 221 7.27 1.43 4.55
CA GLU A 221 7.42 0.04 4.13
C GLU A 221 8.63 -0.61 4.83
N TYR A 222 8.44 -1.84 5.27
CA TYR A 222 9.44 -2.63 5.98
C TYR A 222 9.70 -3.95 5.27
N THR A 223 10.94 -4.41 5.29
CA THR A 223 11.35 -5.75 4.87
C THR A 223 11.56 -6.64 6.10
N ILE A 224 10.94 -7.83 6.08
CA ILE A 224 11.18 -8.89 7.04
C ILE A 224 12.37 -9.72 6.57
N ILE A 225 13.45 -9.77 7.35
CA ILE A 225 14.65 -10.55 7.05
C ILE A 225 14.85 -11.69 8.04
N LYS A 226 15.55 -12.74 7.61
CA LYS A 226 15.91 -13.92 8.39
C LYS A 226 17.42 -14.12 8.34
N PHE A 227 18.06 -14.04 9.51
CA PHE A 227 19.47 -14.35 9.67
C PHE A 227 19.70 -15.85 9.81
N ASP A 228 20.69 -16.33 9.07
CA ASP A 228 21.32 -17.64 9.21
C ASP A 228 22.73 -17.41 9.76
N HIS A 229 22.85 -17.37 11.09
CA HIS A 229 24.10 -17.05 11.77
C HIS A 229 25.17 -18.13 11.60
N GLU A 230 24.78 -19.38 11.34
CA GLU A 230 25.69 -20.50 11.13
C GLU A 230 26.43 -20.36 9.78
N HIS A 231 25.69 -20.03 8.73
CA HIS A 231 26.24 -19.91 7.38
C HIS A 231 26.59 -18.47 6.98
N LYS A 232 26.42 -17.50 7.88
CA LYS A 232 26.54 -16.06 7.63
C LYS A 232 25.78 -15.63 6.37
N LYS A 233 24.50 -15.99 6.30
CA LYS A 233 23.61 -15.64 5.19
C LYS A 233 22.37 -14.93 5.71
N VAL A 234 21.78 -14.07 4.88
CA VAL A 234 20.50 -13.42 5.17
C VAL A 234 19.55 -13.68 4.02
N ARG A 235 18.29 -13.96 4.34
CA ARG A 235 17.21 -14.20 3.40
C ARG A 235 16.04 -13.27 3.73
N VAL A 236 15.20 -12.95 2.77
CA VAL A 236 13.89 -12.33 3.06
C VAL A 236 12.93 -13.38 3.62
N SER A 237 12.18 -13.05 4.67
CA SER A 237 11.20 -13.98 5.26
C SER A 237 9.83 -13.79 4.63
N LEU A 238 9.28 -14.84 4.02
CA LEU A 238 7.99 -14.83 3.30
C LEU A 238 6.78 -14.86 4.24
N ARG A 239 6.85 -14.14 5.37
CA ARG A 239 5.89 -14.19 6.48
C ARG A 239 5.02 -12.96 6.61
N ALA A 240 4.96 -12.09 5.60
CA ALA A 240 4.10 -10.91 5.63
C ALA A 240 2.64 -11.27 5.91
N LEU A 241 2.12 -12.34 5.31
CA LEU A 241 0.75 -12.80 5.56
C LEU A 241 0.52 -13.16 7.03
N ASP A 242 1.41 -13.97 7.62
CA ASP A 242 1.30 -14.39 9.02
C ASP A 242 1.37 -13.21 10.00
N LEU A 243 2.20 -12.20 9.70
CA LEU A 243 2.33 -11.00 10.51
C LEU A 243 1.09 -10.13 10.38
N LEU A 244 0.65 -9.87 9.15
CA LEU A 244 -0.51 -9.02 8.87
C LEU A 244 -1.79 -9.61 9.44
N ASP A 245 -1.98 -10.93 9.38
CA ASP A 245 -3.13 -11.61 10.01
C ASP A 245 -3.23 -11.30 11.51
N GLN A 246 -2.09 -11.26 12.22
CA GLN A 246 -2.04 -10.95 13.65
C GLN A 246 -2.24 -9.45 13.91
N LEU A 247 -1.64 -8.59 13.08
CA LEU A 247 -1.78 -7.13 13.19
C LEU A 247 -3.23 -6.70 12.92
N PHE A 248 -3.89 -7.26 11.89
CA PHE A 248 -5.29 -7.01 11.58
C PHE A 248 -6.22 -7.51 12.69
N ALA A 249 -5.94 -8.69 13.26
CA ALA A 249 -6.71 -9.17 14.41
C ALA A 249 -6.63 -8.19 15.59
N SER A 250 -5.47 -7.56 15.83
CA SER A 250 -5.36 -6.50 16.84
C SER A 250 -6.17 -5.26 16.46
N GLU A 251 -6.16 -4.84 15.19
CA GLU A 251 -6.95 -3.71 14.71
C GLU A 251 -8.47 -3.94 14.88
N GLU A 252 -8.94 -5.14 14.55
CA GLU A 252 -10.34 -5.55 14.68
C GLU A 252 -10.79 -5.62 16.14
N VAL A 253 -9.94 -6.12 17.05
CA VAL A 253 -10.23 -6.15 18.47
C VAL A 253 -10.38 -4.73 19.01
N ASN A 254 -9.47 -3.82 18.67
CA ASN A 254 -9.55 -2.42 19.09
C ASN A 254 -10.85 -1.78 18.59
N ASN A 255 -11.17 -1.97 17.30
CA ASN A 255 -12.41 -1.47 16.72
C ASN A 255 -13.66 -2.02 17.43
N SER A 256 -13.67 -3.31 17.75
CA SER A 256 -14.78 -3.98 18.45
C SER A 256 -14.96 -3.50 19.89
N LEU A 257 -13.88 -3.06 20.53
CA LEU A 257 -13.89 -2.49 21.88
C LEU A 257 -14.15 -0.97 21.88
N GLY A 258 -14.20 -0.33 20.71
CA GLY A 258 -14.26 1.12 20.60
C GLY A 258 -12.95 1.82 21.02
N GLU A 259 -11.84 1.08 21.01
CA GLU A 259 -10.51 1.61 21.28
C GLU A 259 -9.85 2.13 20.00
N GLU A 260 -9.09 3.21 20.13
CA GLU A 260 -8.39 3.83 19.02
C GLU A 260 -7.18 2.98 18.58
N ASN A 261 -7.14 2.63 17.30
CA ASN A 261 -5.95 2.06 16.71
C ASN A 261 -4.82 3.10 16.69
N ARG A 262 -3.65 2.74 17.22
CA ARG A 262 -2.46 3.62 17.24
C ARG A 262 -1.59 3.50 16.00
N SER A 263 -1.75 2.42 15.26
CA SER A 263 -1.10 2.11 13.98
C SER A 263 -2.08 1.35 13.10
N LEU A 264 -1.98 1.51 11.78
CA LEU A 264 -2.63 0.65 10.81
C LEU A 264 -1.57 -0.04 9.97
N TRP A 265 -1.86 -1.27 9.55
CA TRP A 265 -0.96 -2.08 8.75
C TRP A 265 -1.59 -2.46 7.42
N ARG A 266 -0.83 -2.55 6.34
CA ARG A 266 -1.35 -2.92 5.02
C ARG A 266 -0.40 -3.90 4.33
N PRO A 267 -0.92 -4.80 3.47
CA PRO A 267 -0.06 -5.65 2.66
C PRO A 267 0.58 -4.82 1.55
N GLU A 268 1.85 -5.12 1.29
CA GLU A 268 2.56 -4.62 0.12
C GLU A 268 2.76 -5.72 -0.93
N PHE A 269 3.39 -5.38 -2.06
CA PHE A 269 3.59 -6.31 -3.17
C PHE A 269 4.21 -7.65 -2.78
N ALA A 270 5.21 -7.64 -1.89
CA ALA A 270 6.02 -8.82 -1.60
C ALA A 270 5.58 -9.57 -0.34
N SER A 271 5.74 -10.90 -0.34
CA SER A 271 5.50 -11.78 0.83
C SER A 271 6.44 -11.50 2.01
N TYR A 272 7.43 -10.64 1.84
CA TYR A 272 8.38 -10.24 2.86
C TYR A 272 8.26 -8.75 3.24
N MET A 273 7.21 -8.07 2.77
CA MET A 273 6.96 -6.66 3.05
C MET A 273 5.68 -6.45 3.86
N ILE A 274 5.74 -5.49 4.79
CA ILE A 274 4.57 -4.93 5.47
C ILE A 274 4.68 -3.41 5.44
N GLU A 275 3.55 -2.73 5.31
CA GLU A 275 3.46 -1.26 5.40
C GLU A 275 2.77 -0.88 6.70
N GLY A 276 3.31 0.10 7.41
CA GLY A 276 2.70 0.67 8.61
C GLY A 276 2.43 2.16 8.47
N THR A 277 1.29 2.62 8.96
CA THR A 277 0.88 4.04 9.01
C THR A 277 0.48 4.42 10.45
N PRO A 278 0.45 5.72 10.82
CA PRO A 278 -0.18 6.11 12.08
C PRO A 278 -1.66 5.70 12.09
N GLY A 279 -2.16 5.36 13.27
CA GLY A 279 -3.54 4.91 13.47
C GLY A 279 -4.60 5.93 13.09
N THR A 280 -4.27 7.20 13.31
CA THR A 280 -5.02 8.37 12.85
C THR A 280 -4.05 9.35 12.22
N PRO A 281 -4.46 10.12 11.20
CA PRO A 281 -3.60 11.15 10.65
C PRO A 281 -3.22 12.18 11.72
N TYR A 282 -1.99 12.66 11.69
CA TYR A 282 -1.52 13.76 12.52
C TYR A 282 -2.29 15.05 12.19
N GLY A 283 -2.44 15.91 13.19
CA GLY A 283 -3.11 17.21 13.04
C GLY A 283 -2.16 18.32 12.58
N GLY A 284 -2.71 19.53 12.47
CA GLY A 284 -1.97 20.75 12.14
C GLY A 284 -1.30 21.46 13.33
N LEU A 285 -1.34 20.89 14.52
CA LEU A 285 -0.67 21.41 15.71
C LEU A 285 0.85 21.27 15.58
N MET A 286 1.62 22.27 16.02
CA MET A 286 3.09 22.20 15.97
C MET A 286 3.61 21.07 16.86
N SER A 287 2.97 20.86 18.01
CA SER A 287 3.29 19.74 18.90
C SER A 287 3.15 18.34 18.26
N CYS A 288 2.46 18.18 17.13
CA CYS A 288 2.44 16.92 16.37
C CYS A 288 3.83 16.48 15.89
N PHE A 289 4.79 17.39 15.69
CA PHE A 289 6.16 17.02 15.30
C PHE A 289 6.89 16.20 16.38
N ASN A 290 6.46 16.26 17.65
CA ASN A 290 7.02 15.46 18.73
C ASN A 290 6.48 14.04 18.81
N VAL A 291 5.49 13.63 17.99
CA VAL A 291 4.91 12.28 18.08
C VAL A 291 5.25 11.37 16.91
N VAL A 292 5.78 11.93 15.81
CA VAL A 292 6.02 11.19 14.55
C VAL A 292 7.02 10.05 14.77
N GLU A 293 8.21 10.37 15.26
CA GLU A 293 9.27 9.37 15.51
C GLU A 293 8.83 8.34 16.56
N SER A 294 8.14 8.77 17.62
CA SER A 294 7.62 7.86 18.63
C SER A 294 6.56 6.91 18.07
N ASN A 295 5.70 7.38 17.16
CA ASN A 295 4.72 6.54 16.48
C ASN A 295 5.41 5.51 15.55
N MET A 296 6.44 5.92 14.80
CA MET A 296 7.25 5.02 13.97
C MET A 296 7.96 3.95 14.83
N GLN A 297 8.57 4.35 15.95
CA GLN A 297 9.19 3.42 16.91
C GLN A 297 8.17 2.44 17.47
N MET A 298 6.98 2.91 17.87
CA MET A 298 5.91 2.06 18.38
C MET A 298 5.46 1.04 17.33
N ARG A 299 5.27 1.45 16.07
CA ARG A 299 4.97 0.54 14.94
C ARG A 299 6.04 -0.54 14.81
N GLN A 300 7.32 -0.15 14.77
CA GLN A 300 8.42 -1.08 14.63
C GLN A 300 8.47 -2.07 15.81
N VAL A 301 8.29 -1.61 17.05
CA VAL A 301 8.25 -2.47 18.25
C VAL A 301 7.08 -3.46 18.20
N LEU A 302 5.88 -2.98 17.82
CA LEU A 302 4.69 -3.80 17.70
C LEU A 302 4.91 -4.94 16.69
N ALA A 303 5.30 -4.62 15.46
CA ALA A 303 5.52 -5.64 14.45
C ALA A 303 6.72 -6.56 14.78
N SER A 304 7.79 -6.01 15.38
CA SER A 304 8.94 -6.81 15.81
C SER A 304 8.61 -7.84 16.90
N SER A 305 7.58 -7.57 17.72
CA SER A 305 7.13 -8.52 18.75
C SER A 305 6.54 -9.82 18.19
N LEU A 306 6.18 -9.83 16.90
CA LEU A 306 5.56 -10.96 16.20
C LEU A 306 6.58 -11.79 15.38
N LEU A 307 7.84 -11.38 15.39
CA LEU A 307 8.92 -12.03 14.63
C LEU A 307 9.34 -13.36 15.28
N LEU A 308 9.75 -14.29 14.44
CA LEU A 308 10.36 -15.55 14.88
C LEU A 308 11.83 -15.35 15.28
N PRO A 309 12.46 -16.31 15.98
CA PRO A 309 13.88 -16.25 16.30
C PRO A 309 14.73 -15.98 15.06
N ASN A 310 15.76 -15.14 15.18
CA ASN A 310 16.66 -14.72 14.09
C ASN A 310 15.97 -13.97 12.94
N GLU A 311 14.72 -13.53 13.08
CA GLU A 311 14.13 -12.55 12.17
C GLU A 311 14.38 -11.13 12.66
N SER A 312 14.42 -10.18 11.73
CA SER A 312 14.37 -8.75 12.03
C SER A 312 13.48 -8.02 11.04
N LEU A 313 12.97 -6.86 11.46
CA LEU A 313 12.15 -5.97 10.65
C LEU A 313 12.92 -4.68 10.40
N LEU A 314 13.32 -4.45 9.15
CA LEU A 314 14.14 -3.31 8.76
C LEU A 314 13.43 -2.47 7.71
N SER A 315 13.48 -1.16 7.86
CA SER A 315 13.03 -0.19 6.86
C SER A 315 14.11 0.00 5.78
N ILE A 316 14.28 -1.03 4.93
CA ILE A 316 15.30 -1.10 3.88
C ILE A 316 14.77 -1.78 2.62
N SER A 317 15.45 -1.53 1.50
CA SER A 317 15.38 -2.36 0.29
C SER A 317 16.43 -3.47 0.36
N PHE A 318 16.03 -4.73 0.14
CA PHE A 318 16.93 -5.88 0.35
C PHE A 318 18.02 -6.01 -0.76
N PRO A 319 19.32 -6.01 -0.42
CA PRO A 319 20.41 -5.95 -1.41
C PRO A 319 20.53 -7.16 -2.36
N SER A 320 20.17 -8.36 -1.90
CA SER A 320 20.41 -9.62 -2.61
C SER A 320 19.13 -10.27 -3.15
N LEU A 321 18.07 -9.48 -3.40
CA LEU A 321 16.87 -9.97 -4.09
C LEU A 321 17.24 -10.67 -5.40
N GLY A 322 16.61 -11.81 -5.69
CA GLY A 322 16.82 -12.57 -6.93
C GLY A 322 18.16 -13.31 -7.04
N VAL A 323 18.98 -13.34 -5.99
CA VAL A 323 20.14 -14.25 -5.89
C VAL A 323 19.65 -15.64 -5.49
N LEU A 324 20.39 -16.69 -5.84
CA LEU A 324 20.01 -18.07 -5.47
C LEU A 324 19.80 -18.19 -3.95
N ASP A 325 18.67 -18.78 -3.54
CA ASP A 325 18.33 -19.01 -2.14
C ASP A 325 18.24 -17.69 -1.32
N PHE A 326 17.58 -16.66 -1.90
CA PHE A 326 17.35 -15.38 -1.22
C PHE A 326 16.10 -15.36 -0.32
N THR A 327 15.23 -16.37 -0.36
CA THR A 327 13.96 -16.42 0.39
C THR A 327 13.98 -17.44 1.52
N ASN A 328 13.23 -17.18 2.59
CA ASN A 328 12.94 -18.12 3.66
C ASN A 328 11.42 -18.24 3.85
N PRO A 329 10.82 -19.44 3.67
CA PRO A 329 11.45 -20.68 3.21
C PRO A 329 12.05 -20.55 1.79
N PRO A 330 13.00 -21.42 1.41
CA PRO A 330 13.57 -21.42 0.07
C PRO A 330 12.51 -21.64 -0.99
N ALA A 331 12.51 -20.80 -2.03
CA ALA A 331 11.64 -20.89 -3.18
C ALA A 331 12.47 -20.84 -4.47
N ILE A 332 12.02 -21.52 -5.52
CA ILE A 332 12.76 -21.70 -6.77
C ILE A 332 11.95 -21.06 -7.91
N PRO A 333 12.55 -20.17 -8.72
CA PRO A 333 11.90 -19.62 -9.90
C PRO A 333 11.57 -20.71 -10.93
N THR A 334 10.39 -20.62 -11.55
CA THR A 334 9.89 -21.57 -12.55
C THR A 334 9.54 -20.86 -13.86
N PRO A 335 10.53 -20.34 -14.62
CA PRO A 335 10.28 -19.52 -15.82
C PRO A 335 9.51 -20.25 -16.93
N ASP A 336 9.65 -21.58 -17.01
CA ASP A 336 8.98 -22.41 -18.01
C ASP A 336 7.54 -22.80 -17.63
N ASP A 337 7.12 -22.56 -16.37
CA ASP A 337 5.75 -22.82 -15.94
C ASP A 337 4.81 -21.76 -16.52
N VAL A 338 3.82 -22.22 -17.29
CA VAL A 338 2.84 -21.33 -17.91
C VAL A 338 1.98 -20.57 -16.89
N ASN A 339 1.84 -21.11 -15.68
CA ASN A 339 1.05 -20.55 -14.59
C ASN A 339 1.80 -19.52 -13.74
N CYS A 340 3.15 -19.54 -13.78
CA CYS A 340 3.99 -18.56 -13.10
C CYS A 340 3.65 -17.16 -13.61
N ALA A 341 3.37 -16.24 -12.70
CA ALA A 341 2.84 -14.92 -13.04
C ALA A 341 3.86 -14.13 -13.88
N GLY A 342 5.09 -14.04 -13.40
CA GLY A 342 6.14 -13.23 -14.02
C GLY A 342 7.13 -13.99 -14.91
N ARG A 343 7.18 -15.33 -14.83
CA ARG A 343 8.13 -16.19 -15.58
C ARG A 343 9.59 -15.75 -15.46
N SER A 344 9.95 -15.20 -14.30
CA SER A 344 11.30 -14.71 -14.02
C SER A 344 12.28 -15.86 -13.87
N ILE A 345 13.52 -15.65 -14.29
CA ILE A 345 14.63 -16.58 -14.04
C ILE A 345 15.26 -16.40 -12.65
N PHE A 346 14.86 -15.38 -11.89
CA PHE A 346 15.45 -15.01 -10.61
C PHE A 346 14.44 -14.95 -9.46
N PHE A 347 13.21 -14.52 -9.73
CA PHE A 347 12.23 -14.18 -8.70
C PHE A 347 11.08 -15.21 -8.69
N PRO A 348 10.89 -15.97 -7.60
CA PRO A 348 9.81 -16.96 -7.49
C PRO A 348 8.46 -16.30 -7.16
N ASP A 349 7.36 -16.93 -7.58
CA ASP A 349 5.99 -16.45 -7.35
C ASP A 349 5.62 -16.41 -5.85
N GLU A 350 6.27 -17.21 -5.01
CA GLU A 350 6.15 -17.19 -3.54
C GLU A 350 6.64 -15.86 -2.94
N GLY A 351 7.55 -15.16 -3.64
CA GLY A 351 8.00 -13.82 -3.27
C GLY A 351 6.91 -12.75 -3.42
N ILE A 352 5.86 -13.00 -4.20
CA ILE A 352 4.69 -12.12 -4.34
C ILE A 352 3.75 -12.35 -3.16
N TYR A 353 3.17 -11.32 -2.57
CA TYR A 353 2.27 -11.46 -1.43
C TYR A 353 1.10 -12.41 -1.72
N GLN A 354 0.98 -13.46 -0.89
CA GLN A 354 0.01 -14.55 -1.11
C GLN A 354 -1.40 -14.25 -0.58
N GLY A 355 -1.55 -13.25 0.30
CA GLY A 355 -2.84 -12.96 0.96
C GLY A 355 -3.87 -12.27 0.07
N HIS A 356 -3.49 -11.82 -1.14
CA HIS A 356 -4.43 -11.14 -2.03
C HIS A 356 -4.12 -11.38 -3.52
N PRO A 357 -5.12 -11.72 -4.37
CA PRO A 357 -4.90 -12.06 -5.78
C PRO A 357 -4.42 -10.89 -6.66
N ARG A 358 -4.65 -9.63 -6.22
CA ARG A 358 -4.24 -8.42 -6.95
C ARG A 358 -2.78 -8.45 -7.39
N PHE A 359 -1.86 -8.75 -6.49
CA PHE A 359 -0.43 -8.60 -6.77
C PHE A 359 0.04 -9.59 -7.84
N ARG A 360 -0.31 -10.86 -7.69
CA ARG A 360 -0.02 -11.91 -8.69
C ARG A 360 -0.66 -11.59 -10.04
N ASN A 361 -1.91 -11.11 -10.04
CA ASN A 361 -2.61 -10.75 -11.27
C ASN A 361 -1.96 -9.56 -11.98
N LEU A 362 -1.55 -8.54 -11.23
CA LEU A 362 -0.87 -7.36 -11.77
C LEU A 362 0.44 -7.74 -12.47
N VAL A 363 1.27 -8.61 -11.86
CA VAL A 363 2.48 -9.14 -12.51
C VAL A 363 2.15 -9.80 -13.85
N ARG A 364 1.15 -10.70 -13.84
CA ARG A 364 0.72 -11.43 -15.03
C ARG A 364 0.23 -10.49 -16.12
N ASN A 365 -0.59 -9.50 -15.77
CA ASN A 365 -1.20 -8.58 -16.72
C ASN A 365 -0.21 -7.55 -17.28
N ILE A 366 0.75 -7.08 -16.49
CA ILE A 366 1.85 -6.24 -16.99
C ILE A 366 2.63 -7.01 -18.07
N ARG A 367 3.07 -8.23 -17.77
CA ARG A 367 3.81 -9.07 -18.73
C ARG A 367 2.98 -9.39 -19.97
N ALA A 368 1.71 -9.76 -19.79
CA ALA A 368 0.81 -10.11 -20.89
C ALA A 368 0.52 -8.91 -21.80
N ARG A 369 0.27 -7.72 -21.23
CA ARG A 369 0.08 -6.47 -21.99
C ARG A 369 1.35 -6.07 -22.72
N ARG A 370 2.49 -6.13 -22.04
CA ARG A 370 3.80 -5.76 -22.60
C ARG A 370 4.21 -6.68 -23.77
N GLY A 371 3.76 -7.94 -23.75
CA GLY A 371 4.12 -8.98 -24.72
C GLY A 371 5.48 -9.64 -24.45
N GLU A 372 6.20 -9.15 -23.45
CA GLU A 372 7.51 -9.61 -22.97
C GLU A 372 7.58 -9.34 -21.45
N LYS A 373 8.51 -9.98 -20.74
CA LYS A 373 8.89 -9.62 -19.38
C LYS A 373 9.34 -8.16 -19.33
N VAL A 374 9.21 -7.58 -18.13
CA VAL A 374 9.89 -6.31 -17.85
C VAL A 374 11.40 -6.53 -17.94
N ALA A 375 12.13 -5.50 -18.36
CA ALA A 375 13.57 -5.55 -18.50
C ALA A 375 14.18 -4.38 -17.75
N ILE A 376 14.84 -4.68 -16.65
CA ILE A 376 15.47 -3.70 -15.76
C ILE A 376 16.98 -3.88 -15.93
N ASN A 377 17.64 -2.85 -16.44
CA ASN A 377 19.09 -2.83 -16.64
C ASN A 377 19.67 -1.72 -15.77
N VAL A 378 20.33 -2.09 -14.66
CA VAL A 378 20.91 -1.16 -13.71
C VAL A 378 22.41 -1.02 -13.99
N PRO A 379 22.94 0.20 -14.24
CA PRO A 379 24.37 0.37 -14.49
C PRO A 379 25.21 -0.23 -13.36
N ILE A 380 26.20 -1.06 -13.69
CA ILE A 380 27.07 -1.68 -12.67
C ILE A 380 28.11 -0.67 -12.17
N PHE A 381 28.39 -0.69 -10.87
CA PHE A 381 29.55 0.02 -10.33
C PHE A 381 30.82 -0.51 -10.99
N ARG A 382 31.68 0.37 -11.51
CA ARG A 382 32.93 -0.03 -12.17
C ARG A 382 34.10 0.12 -11.20
N ASP A 383 34.35 -0.92 -10.41
CA ASP A 383 35.52 -1.02 -9.55
C ASP A 383 36.75 -1.57 -10.33
N THR A 384 37.90 -1.64 -9.66
CA THR A 384 39.22 -2.02 -10.17
C THR A 384 39.20 -3.36 -10.92
N ASN A 385 38.60 -4.38 -10.32
CA ASN A 385 38.50 -5.75 -10.84
C ASN A 385 37.13 -6.07 -11.44
N THR A 386 36.27 -5.07 -11.67
CA THR A 386 35.01 -5.30 -12.37
C THR A 386 35.32 -5.62 -13.83
N PRO A 387 34.78 -6.71 -14.41
CA PRO A 387 35.00 -7.03 -15.81
C PRO A 387 34.63 -5.85 -16.73
N LYS A 388 35.40 -5.66 -17.81
CA LYS A 388 35.20 -4.57 -18.79
C LYS A 388 35.21 -5.14 -20.21
N PRO A 389 34.04 -5.27 -20.88
CA PRO A 389 32.71 -4.98 -20.35
C PRO A 389 32.27 -6.01 -19.29
N PHE A 390 31.38 -5.62 -18.39
CA PHE A 390 30.64 -6.57 -17.57
C PHE A 390 29.52 -7.18 -18.42
N ILE A 391 29.52 -8.51 -18.54
CA ILE A 391 28.58 -9.25 -19.38
C ILE A 391 28.00 -10.41 -18.57
N GLU A 392 26.69 -10.39 -18.35
CA GLU A 392 25.95 -11.55 -17.88
C GLU A 392 25.53 -12.42 -19.06
N LYS A 393 25.58 -13.75 -18.89
CA LYS A 393 25.17 -14.71 -19.91
C LYS A 393 24.01 -15.55 -19.38
N PHE A 394 22.93 -15.60 -20.16
CA PHE A 394 21.71 -16.31 -19.78
C PHE A 394 21.34 -17.36 -20.81
N ASN A 395 20.83 -18.50 -20.34
CA ASN A 395 20.26 -19.54 -21.21
C ASN A 395 18.84 -19.18 -21.65
N ASP A 396 18.12 -18.37 -20.85
CA ASP A 396 16.80 -17.84 -21.21
C ASP A 396 16.93 -16.89 -22.42
N PRO A 397 16.26 -17.20 -23.55
CA PRO A 397 16.42 -16.41 -24.78
C PRO A 397 15.97 -14.96 -24.64
N GLU A 398 15.00 -14.68 -23.78
CA GLU A 398 14.49 -13.33 -23.56
C GLU A 398 15.48 -12.49 -22.75
N ALA A 399 15.98 -13.03 -21.63
CA ALA A 399 17.04 -12.42 -20.84
C ALA A 399 18.31 -12.17 -21.67
N ALA A 400 18.71 -13.15 -22.50
CA ALA A 400 19.88 -13.03 -23.37
C ALA A 400 19.76 -11.88 -24.40
N ARG A 401 18.53 -11.53 -24.82
CA ARG A 401 18.28 -10.39 -25.71
C ARG A 401 18.13 -9.06 -24.95
N ALA A 402 17.56 -9.10 -23.75
CA ALA A 402 17.18 -7.91 -22.99
C ALA A 402 18.30 -7.36 -22.09
N ALA A 403 19.25 -8.20 -21.68
CA ALA A 403 20.39 -7.79 -20.85
C ALA A 403 21.37 -6.92 -21.64
N LEU A 404 21.80 -5.81 -21.04
CA LEU A 404 22.76 -4.89 -21.63
C LEU A 404 24.17 -5.09 -21.06
N PRO A 405 25.24 -4.92 -21.86
CA PRO A 405 26.60 -4.81 -21.34
C PRO A 405 26.71 -3.70 -20.28
N ASP A 406 27.55 -3.91 -19.27
CA ASP A 406 27.78 -2.99 -18.14
C ASP A 406 26.54 -2.69 -17.30
N HIS A 407 25.55 -3.59 -17.29
CA HIS A 407 24.36 -3.50 -16.46
C HIS A 407 24.10 -4.80 -15.70
N ILE A 408 23.56 -4.67 -14.50
CA ILE A 408 22.94 -5.75 -13.72
C ILE A 408 21.53 -5.93 -14.29
N TYR A 409 21.24 -7.13 -14.81
CA TYR A 409 19.95 -7.43 -15.43
C TYR A 409 18.94 -8.02 -14.42
N MET A 410 17.69 -7.59 -14.48
CA MET A 410 16.58 -8.08 -13.66
C MET A 410 15.29 -8.10 -14.50
N ASP A 411 14.41 -9.09 -14.30
CA ASP A 411 13.31 -9.40 -15.23
C ASP A 411 11.93 -9.56 -14.58
N HIS A 412 11.74 -9.02 -13.38
CA HIS A 412 10.52 -9.20 -12.60
C HIS A 412 10.06 -7.94 -11.87
N MET A 413 8.73 -7.78 -11.73
CA MET A 413 8.11 -6.68 -10.97
C MET A 413 8.61 -6.59 -9.53
N GLY A 414 8.90 -7.74 -8.91
CA GLY A 414 9.39 -7.81 -7.54
C GLY A 414 10.77 -7.22 -7.29
N PHE A 415 11.57 -6.97 -8.34
CA PHE A 415 12.81 -6.22 -8.20
C PHE A 415 12.61 -4.72 -7.95
N GLY A 416 11.44 -4.18 -8.30
CA GLY A 416 11.08 -2.79 -8.04
C GLY A 416 10.01 -2.66 -6.97
N MET A 417 8.84 -3.24 -7.16
CA MET A 417 7.75 -3.19 -6.17
C MET A 417 8.05 -4.01 -4.90
N GLY A 418 9.12 -4.82 -4.89
CA GLY A 418 9.67 -5.45 -3.69
C GLY A 418 10.71 -4.60 -2.95
N LEU A 419 10.84 -3.31 -3.29
CA LEU A 419 11.71 -2.33 -2.63
C LEU A 419 10.86 -1.40 -1.75
N CYS A 420 11.47 -0.84 -0.70
CA CYS A 420 10.75 -0.05 0.29
C CYS A 420 10.87 1.47 0.05
N CYS A 421 9.86 2.22 0.48
CA CYS A 421 9.82 3.67 0.46
C CYS A 421 9.22 4.31 1.70
N LEU A 422 9.40 5.63 1.77
CA LEU A 422 8.74 6.52 2.71
C LEU A 422 7.81 7.44 1.90
N GLN A 423 6.51 7.38 2.16
CA GLN A 423 5.51 8.24 1.50
C GLN A 423 4.83 9.15 2.51
N MET A 424 4.47 10.36 2.07
CA MET A 424 3.77 11.33 2.93
C MET A 424 2.54 11.84 2.22
N THR A 425 1.39 11.73 2.87
CA THR A 425 0.12 12.26 2.38
C THR A 425 -0.33 13.44 3.23
N PHE A 426 -0.72 14.53 2.58
CA PHE A 426 -1.20 15.76 3.24
C PHE A 426 -2.59 16.12 2.70
N GLN A 427 -3.50 16.45 3.59
CA GLN A 427 -4.81 17.00 3.29
C GLN A 427 -4.72 18.52 3.21
N ALA A 428 -5.21 19.07 2.11
CA ALA A 428 -5.30 20.50 1.88
C ALA A 428 -6.66 21.04 2.35
N VAL A 429 -6.78 22.37 2.46
CA VAL A 429 -8.02 23.03 2.90
C VAL A 429 -9.16 22.98 1.88
N ASN A 430 -8.81 22.81 0.60
CA ASN A 430 -9.71 22.67 -0.55
C ASN A 430 -8.94 22.17 -1.79
N VAL A 431 -9.65 22.01 -2.91
CA VAL A 431 -9.07 21.56 -4.18
C VAL A 431 -7.99 22.51 -4.75
N GLN A 432 -8.10 23.83 -4.51
CA GLN A 432 -7.17 24.82 -5.04
C GLN A 432 -5.82 24.77 -4.32
N GLU A 433 -5.83 24.67 -2.99
CA GLU A 433 -4.60 24.45 -2.21
C GLU A 433 -3.98 23.08 -2.55
N ALA A 434 -4.78 22.03 -2.74
CA ALA A 434 -4.26 20.72 -3.14
C ALA A 434 -3.52 20.79 -4.49
N ARG A 435 -4.10 21.45 -5.50
CA ARG A 435 -3.45 21.66 -6.82
C ARG A 435 -2.18 22.49 -6.70
N TRP A 436 -2.21 23.55 -5.88
CA TRP A 436 -1.03 24.38 -5.63
C TRP A 436 0.09 23.57 -4.98
N LEU A 437 -0.19 22.82 -3.91
CA LEU A 437 0.80 21.99 -3.22
C LEU A 437 1.33 20.87 -4.12
N TYR A 438 0.48 20.25 -4.94
CA TYR A 438 0.91 19.25 -5.93
C TYR A 438 1.98 19.83 -6.86
N ASP A 439 1.73 21.02 -7.40
CA ASP A 439 2.66 21.67 -8.32
C ASP A 439 3.96 22.10 -7.62
N GLN A 440 3.86 22.76 -6.47
CA GLN A 440 5.06 23.26 -5.76
C GLN A 440 5.96 22.12 -5.26
N LEU A 441 5.36 21.04 -4.72
CA LEU A 441 6.12 19.91 -4.22
C LEU A 441 6.73 19.05 -5.33
N THR A 442 6.19 19.10 -6.56
CA THR A 442 6.78 18.39 -7.71
C THR A 442 8.25 18.78 -7.92
N ILE A 443 8.64 20.04 -7.69
CA ILE A 443 10.04 20.49 -7.84
C ILE A 443 10.95 19.96 -6.72
N ILE A 444 10.37 19.65 -5.55
CA ILE A 444 11.09 19.14 -4.37
C ILE A 444 11.39 17.63 -4.51
N THR A 445 10.65 16.92 -5.36
CA THR A 445 10.81 15.47 -5.56
C THR A 445 12.25 15.03 -5.89
N PRO A 446 12.96 15.57 -6.90
CA PRO A 446 14.35 15.16 -7.18
C PRO A 446 15.33 15.51 -6.06
N VAL A 447 15.10 16.63 -5.36
CA VAL A 447 15.92 17.04 -4.21
C VAL A 447 15.83 15.99 -3.11
N MET A 448 14.62 15.50 -2.82
CA MET A 448 14.40 14.47 -1.82
C MET A 448 14.96 13.10 -2.24
N VAL A 449 14.90 12.73 -3.52
CA VAL A 449 15.56 11.49 -4.01
C VAL A 449 17.06 11.53 -3.72
N ALA A 450 17.74 12.61 -4.10
CA ALA A 450 19.18 12.75 -3.86
C ALA A 450 19.53 12.79 -2.36
N LEU A 451 18.74 13.53 -1.57
CA LEU A 451 18.92 13.62 -0.12
C LEU A 451 18.75 12.30 0.60
N SER A 452 17.80 11.46 0.17
CA SER A 452 17.39 10.23 0.87
C SER A 452 18.03 8.95 0.33
N ALA A 453 18.75 9.02 -0.80
CA ALA A 453 19.46 7.91 -1.46
C ALA A 453 19.88 6.74 -0.52
N ALA A 454 19.27 5.57 -0.69
CA ALA A 454 19.45 4.42 0.21
C ALA A 454 19.59 3.06 -0.49
N THR A 455 19.57 2.99 -1.82
CA THR A 455 19.51 1.71 -2.55
C THR A 455 20.65 1.55 -3.57
N PRO A 456 21.90 1.24 -3.13
CA PRO A 456 23.06 1.15 -4.02
C PRO A 456 23.40 -0.28 -4.51
N ILE A 457 22.75 -1.32 -3.99
CA ILE A 457 23.07 -2.73 -4.28
C ILE A 457 21.83 -3.44 -4.83
N PHE A 458 22.00 -4.14 -5.96
CA PHE A 458 20.95 -4.94 -6.59
C PHE A 458 21.52 -6.31 -7.00
N ARG A 459 20.78 -7.40 -6.77
CA ARG A 459 21.23 -8.78 -7.06
C ARG A 459 22.65 -9.07 -6.55
N SER A 460 23.02 -8.57 -5.37
CA SER A 460 24.38 -8.70 -4.81
C SER A 460 25.49 -8.03 -5.65
N TYR A 461 25.17 -6.99 -6.41
CA TYR A 461 26.15 -6.15 -7.08
C TYR A 461 26.00 -4.69 -6.68
N LEU A 462 27.11 -4.01 -6.43
CA LEU A 462 27.14 -2.56 -6.36
C LEU A 462 26.74 -1.98 -7.71
N SER A 463 25.79 -1.04 -7.70
CA SER A 463 25.34 -0.31 -8.87
C SER A 463 25.97 1.09 -8.97
N ASP A 464 25.90 1.70 -10.14
CA ASP A 464 26.36 3.08 -10.41
C ASP A 464 25.26 4.13 -10.17
N ILE A 465 24.24 3.75 -9.42
CA ILE A 465 23.13 4.59 -8.97
C ILE A 465 22.91 4.38 -7.46
N ASP A 466 22.17 5.28 -6.83
CA ASP A 466 21.95 5.24 -5.37
C ASP A 466 20.46 5.25 -4.96
N SER A 467 19.53 5.18 -5.92
CA SER A 467 18.07 5.19 -5.67
C SER A 467 17.33 4.08 -6.40
N ARG A 468 16.21 3.66 -5.82
CA ARG A 468 15.28 2.67 -6.39
C ARG A 468 14.44 3.18 -7.57
N TRP A 469 14.35 4.50 -7.79
CA TRP A 469 13.33 5.12 -8.66
C TRP A 469 13.23 4.49 -10.05
N ASP A 470 14.36 4.40 -10.76
CA ASP A 470 14.40 3.85 -12.13
C ASP A 470 14.14 2.34 -12.17
N ILE A 471 14.46 1.63 -11.08
CA ILE A 471 14.21 0.19 -10.92
C ILE A 471 12.71 -0.05 -10.80
N ILE A 472 12.01 0.70 -9.94
CA ILE A 472 10.56 0.58 -9.81
C ILE A 472 9.88 0.98 -11.11
N SER A 473 10.31 2.09 -11.73
CA SER A 473 9.81 2.54 -13.04
C SER A 473 9.84 1.43 -14.09
N ALA A 474 10.98 0.76 -14.24
CA ALA A 474 11.15 -0.33 -15.19
C ALA A 474 10.40 -1.62 -14.79
N SER A 475 10.23 -1.89 -13.50
CA SER A 475 9.59 -3.11 -12.98
C SER A 475 8.09 -3.20 -13.27
N VAL A 476 7.44 -2.08 -13.56
CA VAL A 476 6.01 -2.00 -13.90
C VAL A 476 5.76 -1.29 -15.23
N ASP A 477 6.78 -1.18 -16.07
CA ASP A 477 6.62 -0.63 -17.42
C ASP A 477 5.85 -1.63 -18.28
N ASP A 478 4.57 -1.39 -18.47
CA ASP A 478 3.66 -2.23 -19.25
C ASP A 478 3.62 -1.86 -20.73
N ARG A 479 4.41 -0.86 -21.16
CA ARG A 479 4.39 -0.38 -22.54
C ARG A 479 4.65 -1.52 -23.53
N THR A 480 3.97 -1.55 -24.65
CA THR A 480 4.28 -2.50 -25.73
C THR A 480 5.52 -2.06 -26.51
N SER A 481 6.03 -2.92 -27.40
CA SER A 481 7.11 -2.57 -28.33
C SER A 481 6.73 -1.34 -29.19
N PHE A 482 5.46 -1.27 -29.62
CA PHE A 482 4.89 -0.14 -30.35
C PHE A 482 4.86 1.14 -29.52
N GLU A 483 4.35 1.08 -28.29
CA GLU A 483 4.30 2.24 -27.39
C GLU A 483 5.69 2.76 -27.03
N ARG A 484 6.71 1.90 -26.97
CA ARG A 484 8.13 2.28 -26.81
C ARG A 484 8.80 2.81 -28.08
N GLY A 485 8.12 2.80 -29.23
CA GLY A 485 8.71 3.23 -30.50
C GLY A 485 9.73 2.28 -31.10
N LYS A 486 9.73 1.00 -30.69
CA LYS A 486 10.65 -0.02 -31.21
C LYS A 486 10.14 -0.66 -32.51
N GLU A 487 8.82 -0.61 -32.75
CA GLU A 487 8.21 -1.12 -33.98
C GLU A 487 8.10 -0.03 -35.05
N PRO A 488 8.44 -0.32 -36.33
CA PRO A 488 8.30 0.63 -37.43
C PRO A 488 6.83 0.82 -37.85
N SER A 489 5.95 -0.13 -37.51
CA SER A 489 4.52 -0.11 -37.84
C SER A 489 3.85 1.18 -37.36
N GLU A 490 2.82 1.60 -38.10
CA GLU A 490 1.95 2.73 -37.74
C GLU A 490 0.57 2.21 -37.30
N LEU A 491 -0.25 3.12 -36.77
CA LEU A 491 -1.64 2.82 -36.46
C LEU A 491 -2.41 2.46 -37.75
N ASP A 492 -3.39 1.56 -37.64
CA ASP A 492 -4.30 1.24 -38.72
C ASP A 492 -5.34 2.36 -38.98
N SER A 493 -6.24 2.16 -39.94
CA SER A 493 -7.30 3.14 -40.25
C SER A 493 -8.29 3.38 -39.11
N ALA A 494 -8.37 2.47 -38.13
CA ALA A 494 -9.18 2.61 -36.94
C ALA A 494 -8.42 3.29 -35.78
N GLY A 495 -7.15 3.67 -35.99
CA GLY A 495 -6.31 4.29 -34.97
C GLY A 495 -5.76 3.31 -33.94
N THR A 496 -5.67 2.02 -34.28
CA THR A 496 -5.21 0.95 -33.37
C THR A 496 -3.87 0.37 -33.85
N ALA A 497 -2.99 0.04 -32.91
CA ALA A 497 -1.69 -0.58 -33.21
C ALA A 497 -1.82 -2.07 -33.59
N PRO A 498 -0.75 -2.70 -34.14
CA PRO A 498 -0.78 -4.13 -34.51
C PRO A 498 -1.03 -5.11 -33.36
N ASP A 499 -0.82 -4.68 -32.11
CA ASP A 499 -1.15 -5.48 -30.92
C ASP A 499 -2.67 -5.56 -30.64
N GLY A 500 -3.48 -4.75 -31.34
CA GLY A 500 -4.93 -4.75 -31.28
C GLY A 500 -5.53 -3.89 -30.16
N TYR A 501 -4.73 -3.15 -29.39
CA TYR A 501 -5.24 -2.31 -28.31
C TYR A 501 -4.45 -1.02 -28.03
N SER A 502 -3.17 -0.92 -28.41
CA SER A 502 -2.40 0.31 -28.18
C SER A 502 -2.89 1.42 -29.12
N LEU A 503 -3.03 2.63 -28.57
CA LEU A 503 -3.55 3.81 -29.30
C LEU A 503 -2.50 4.92 -29.47
N PHE A 504 -1.36 4.80 -28.81
CA PHE A 504 -0.31 5.82 -28.80
C PHE A 504 1.04 5.21 -29.11
N LYS A 505 1.79 5.84 -30.01
CA LYS A 505 3.19 5.53 -30.28
C LYS A 505 4.09 6.46 -29.46
N ASN A 506 5.28 5.98 -29.10
CA ASN A 506 6.30 6.77 -28.41
C ASN A 506 5.82 7.38 -27.07
N ILE A 507 5.10 6.61 -26.25
CA ILE A 507 4.82 7.02 -24.87
C ILE A 507 6.16 7.11 -24.14
N PRO A 508 6.61 8.31 -23.71
CA PRO A 508 8.00 8.52 -23.30
C PRO A 508 8.35 7.83 -21.98
N LYS A 509 7.38 7.74 -21.07
CA LYS A 509 7.56 7.31 -19.68
C LYS A 509 6.82 6.01 -19.37
N SER A 510 7.31 5.28 -18.39
CA SER A 510 6.53 4.20 -17.75
C SER A 510 5.30 4.79 -17.06
N ARG A 511 4.32 3.95 -16.71
CA ARG A 511 3.20 4.36 -15.83
C ARG A 511 3.66 4.67 -14.40
N TYR A 512 4.88 4.26 -14.05
CA TYR A 512 5.62 4.73 -12.87
C TYR A 512 6.73 5.66 -13.32
N ASP A 513 6.61 6.98 -13.12
CA ASP A 513 7.61 7.97 -13.53
C ASP A 513 7.32 9.35 -12.90
N SER A 514 8.13 10.35 -13.22
CA SER A 514 7.94 11.75 -12.87
C SER A 514 6.64 12.34 -13.44
N THR A 515 5.99 13.21 -12.67
CA THR A 515 4.80 14.01 -13.04
C THR A 515 4.94 14.60 -14.45
N ASP A 516 3.88 14.49 -15.24
CA ASP A 516 3.85 14.94 -16.64
C ASP A 516 3.44 16.39 -16.83
N CYS A 517 2.63 16.93 -15.91
CA CYS A 517 2.19 18.32 -15.97
C CYS A 517 1.78 18.87 -14.59
N TYR A 518 1.93 20.18 -14.45
CA TYR A 518 1.30 20.97 -13.41
C TYR A 518 -0.20 21.13 -13.65
N ILE A 519 -0.96 21.20 -12.57
CA ILE A 519 -2.42 21.16 -12.58
C ILE A 519 -3.07 22.41 -12.00
N TYR A 520 -2.35 23.32 -11.34
CA TYR A 520 -2.92 24.61 -10.93
C TYR A 520 -2.91 25.59 -12.12
N PRO A 521 -3.99 26.36 -12.36
CA PRO A 521 -4.10 27.20 -13.57
C PRO A 521 -2.91 28.15 -13.79
N CYS A 522 -2.43 28.79 -12.72
CA CYS A 522 -1.30 29.72 -12.80
C CYS A 522 0.06 29.03 -13.04
N SER A 523 0.14 27.70 -12.92
CA SER A 523 1.34 26.90 -13.22
C SER A 523 1.40 26.43 -14.67
N ALA A 524 0.29 26.52 -15.41
CA ALA A 524 0.20 26.02 -16.78
C ALA A 524 1.28 26.53 -17.74
N PRO A 525 1.78 27.79 -17.64
CA PRO A 525 2.88 28.26 -18.47
C PRO A 525 4.20 27.47 -18.34
N TYR A 526 4.38 26.70 -17.26
CA TYR A 526 5.56 25.85 -17.03
C TYR A 526 5.41 24.43 -17.61
N ASN A 527 4.25 24.09 -18.19
CA ASN A 527 4.02 22.82 -18.87
C ASN A 527 4.56 22.86 -20.30
N ASP A 528 5.85 22.55 -20.46
CA ASP A 528 6.55 22.57 -21.75
C ASP A 528 6.70 21.19 -22.42
N LEU A 529 6.09 20.15 -21.84
CA LEU A 529 6.02 18.81 -22.43
C LEU A 529 4.64 18.57 -23.08
N PRO A 530 4.58 17.99 -24.29
CA PRO A 530 3.32 17.60 -24.89
C PRO A 530 2.70 16.42 -24.14
N LEU A 531 1.41 16.53 -23.82
CA LEU A 531 0.64 15.43 -23.23
C LEU A 531 -0.09 14.66 -24.33
N GLN A 532 0.04 13.33 -24.30
CA GLN A 532 -0.78 12.42 -25.11
C GLN A 532 -2.06 12.12 -24.36
N TYR A 533 -3.22 12.19 -25.03
CA TYR A 533 -4.52 11.77 -24.50
C TYR A 533 -5.51 11.60 -25.65
N GLN A 534 -6.60 10.86 -25.41
CA GLN A 534 -7.68 10.77 -26.38
C GLN A 534 -8.61 11.98 -26.24
N GLN A 535 -8.92 12.64 -27.36
CA GLN A 535 -9.75 13.85 -27.35
C GLN A 535 -11.13 13.61 -26.72
N LYS A 536 -11.73 12.43 -26.92
CA LYS A 536 -13.03 12.06 -26.33
C LYS A 536 -12.99 12.02 -24.79
N HIS A 537 -11.91 11.52 -24.20
CA HIS A 537 -11.74 11.45 -22.74
C HIS A 537 -11.59 12.86 -22.15
N TYR A 538 -10.78 13.69 -22.79
CA TYR A 538 -10.65 15.10 -22.44
C TYR A 538 -11.99 15.83 -22.55
N GLN A 539 -12.71 15.65 -23.66
CA GLN A 539 -14.00 16.31 -23.89
C GLN A 539 -15.04 15.88 -22.86
N GLN A 540 -15.10 14.58 -22.49
CA GLN A 540 -16.00 14.09 -21.44
C GLN A 540 -15.73 14.76 -20.07
N LEU A 541 -14.46 15.00 -19.72
CA LEU A 541 -14.09 15.73 -18.50
C LEU A 541 -14.53 17.19 -18.56
N VAL A 542 -14.28 17.88 -19.68
CA VAL A 542 -14.64 19.30 -19.87
C VAL A 542 -16.16 19.50 -19.92
N ASP A 543 -16.89 18.66 -20.66
CA ASP A 543 -18.35 18.66 -20.69
C ASP A 543 -18.93 18.33 -19.31
N GLY A 544 -18.21 17.51 -18.54
CA GLY A 544 -18.44 17.23 -17.13
C GLY A 544 -18.13 18.41 -16.20
N GLY A 545 -17.70 19.59 -16.70
CA GLY A 545 -17.42 20.78 -15.89
C GLY A 545 -16.12 20.73 -15.10
N VAL A 546 -15.15 19.90 -15.52
CA VAL A 546 -13.78 19.91 -15.01
C VAL A 546 -12.96 20.90 -15.85
N ASP A 547 -12.20 21.80 -15.21
CA ASP A 547 -11.39 22.78 -15.92
C ASP A 547 -10.28 22.14 -16.78
N GLU A 548 -9.80 22.87 -17.79
CA GLU A 548 -8.90 22.33 -18.81
C GLU A 548 -7.60 21.73 -18.26
N TYR A 549 -7.04 22.27 -17.18
CA TYR A 549 -5.74 21.83 -16.66
C TYR A 549 -5.89 20.50 -15.93
N LEU A 550 -6.93 20.40 -15.09
CA LEU A 550 -7.24 19.15 -14.39
C LEU A 550 -7.78 18.09 -15.38
N ALA A 551 -8.55 18.51 -16.39
CA ALA A 551 -9.03 17.62 -17.44
C ALA A 551 -7.89 17.02 -18.26
N ARG A 552 -6.88 17.82 -18.65
CA ARG A 552 -5.68 17.30 -19.37
C ARG A 552 -4.90 16.30 -18.53
N HIS A 553 -4.72 16.58 -17.23
CA HIS A 553 -4.03 15.67 -16.31
C HIS A 553 -4.69 14.28 -16.28
N PHE A 554 -6.00 14.23 -16.01
CA PHE A 554 -6.71 12.94 -15.99
C PHE A 554 -6.83 12.30 -17.37
N ALA A 555 -7.07 13.08 -18.43
CA ALA A 555 -7.09 12.53 -19.79
C ALA A 555 -5.76 11.87 -20.18
N HIS A 556 -4.62 12.46 -19.76
CA HIS A 556 -3.29 11.87 -19.94
C HIS A 556 -3.13 10.58 -19.16
N MET A 557 -3.55 10.52 -17.90
CA MET A 557 -3.51 9.28 -17.11
C MET A 557 -4.28 8.13 -17.75
N PHE A 558 -5.39 8.44 -18.44
CA PHE A 558 -6.24 7.48 -19.14
C PHE A 558 -5.69 7.02 -20.51
N ILE A 559 -4.45 7.41 -20.88
CA ILE A 559 -3.73 6.69 -21.93
C ILE A 559 -3.35 5.28 -21.47
N ARG A 560 -3.19 5.06 -20.16
CA ARG A 560 -2.89 3.75 -19.59
C ARG A 560 -4.13 2.88 -19.55
N ASP A 561 -3.91 1.58 -19.67
CA ASP A 561 -4.95 0.58 -19.54
C ASP A 561 -5.10 0.12 -18.08
N PRO A 562 -6.33 -0.24 -17.65
CA PRO A 562 -6.55 -0.90 -16.38
C PRO A 562 -5.89 -2.29 -16.40
N LEU A 563 -5.12 -2.60 -15.36
CA LEU A 563 -4.44 -3.91 -15.23
C LEU A 563 -5.01 -4.79 -14.12
N GLN A 564 -5.86 -4.22 -13.27
CA GLN A 564 -6.53 -4.91 -12.19
C GLN A 564 -8.02 -4.65 -12.26
N VAL A 565 -8.76 -5.63 -12.77
CA VAL A 565 -10.22 -5.57 -12.90
C VAL A 565 -10.78 -6.89 -12.40
N PHE A 566 -11.86 -6.85 -11.62
CA PHE A 566 -12.55 -8.04 -11.16
C PHE A 566 -13.79 -8.29 -12.01
N LYS A 567 -14.04 -9.56 -12.35
CA LYS A 567 -15.15 -9.98 -13.20
C LYS A 567 -16.50 -9.48 -12.69
N GLU A 568 -16.69 -9.50 -11.37
CA GLU A 568 -17.92 -9.09 -10.69
C GLU A 568 -18.08 -7.56 -10.61
N ARG A 569 -17.04 -6.81 -10.97
CA ARG A 569 -16.96 -5.35 -10.83
C ARG A 569 -16.84 -4.65 -12.18
N ILE A 570 -17.14 -5.30 -13.30
CA ILE A 570 -17.12 -4.64 -14.62
C ILE A 570 -18.24 -3.60 -14.69
N GLU A 571 -19.47 -3.98 -14.38
CA GLU A 571 -20.61 -3.06 -14.36
C GLU A 571 -20.74 -2.44 -12.96
N GLN A 572 -20.80 -1.11 -12.89
CA GLN A 572 -20.85 -0.36 -11.64
C GLN A 572 -21.76 0.86 -11.78
N ASP A 573 -22.25 1.36 -10.66
CA ASP A 573 -22.98 2.63 -10.61
C ASP A 573 -21.98 3.80 -10.52
N ASP A 574 -21.86 4.55 -11.63
CA ASP A 574 -20.92 5.68 -11.71
C ASP A 574 -21.23 6.82 -10.74
N GLN A 575 -22.47 6.89 -10.23
CA GLN A 575 -22.86 7.88 -9.24
C GLN A 575 -22.45 7.49 -7.82
N ARG A 576 -22.00 6.26 -7.58
CA ARG A 576 -21.66 5.78 -6.22
C ARG A 576 -20.23 5.26 -6.13
N SER A 577 -19.78 4.53 -7.13
CA SER A 577 -18.46 3.93 -7.16
C SER A 577 -17.41 4.88 -7.74
N THR A 578 -16.15 4.62 -7.40
CA THR A 578 -14.97 5.22 -8.02
C THR A 578 -13.97 4.17 -8.47
N GLU A 579 -14.32 2.89 -8.49
CA GLU A 579 -13.36 1.78 -8.69
C GLU A 579 -12.73 1.79 -10.10
N HIS A 580 -13.47 2.15 -11.15
CA HIS A 580 -12.90 2.27 -12.52
C HIS A 580 -11.97 3.47 -12.65
N PHE A 581 -12.28 4.56 -11.95
CA PHE A 581 -11.34 5.67 -11.82
C PHE A 581 -10.08 5.23 -11.03
N GLU A 582 -10.28 4.62 -9.87
CA GLU A 582 -9.21 4.22 -8.96
C GLU A 582 -8.31 3.13 -9.53
N THR A 583 -8.81 2.22 -10.38
CA THR A 583 -7.95 1.22 -11.00
C THR A 583 -6.92 1.86 -11.92
N ILE A 584 -7.24 2.97 -12.60
CA ILE A 584 -6.29 3.74 -13.42
C ILE A 584 -5.46 4.69 -12.55
N GLN A 585 -6.10 5.43 -11.64
CA GLN A 585 -5.45 6.38 -10.74
C GLN A 585 -4.39 5.70 -9.85
N SER A 586 -4.77 4.63 -9.16
CA SER A 586 -3.88 3.92 -8.22
C SER A 586 -2.72 3.19 -8.90
N SER A 587 -2.82 2.94 -10.21
CA SER A 587 -1.81 2.27 -11.02
C SER A 587 -1.05 3.21 -11.96
N ASN A 588 -1.25 4.51 -11.86
CA ASN A 588 -0.31 5.51 -12.34
C ASN A 588 0.48 6.01 -11.13
N TRP A 589 1.74 5.60 -11.04
CA TRP A 589 2.58 5.84 -9.88
C TRP A 589 3.56 6.97 -10.16
N MET A 590 3.07 8.20 -10.02
CA MET A 590 3.90 9.38 -10.19
C MET A 590 4.73 9.70 -8.92
N ASN A 591 5.72 10.60 -9.02
CA ASN A 591 6.43 11.17 -7.87
C ASN A 591 5.49 12.01 -6.98
N MET A 592 4.51 12.69 -7.57
CA MET A 592 3.40 13.32 -6.86
C MET A 592 2.08 12.68 -7.28
N ARG A 593 1.18 12.42 -6.32
CA ARG A 593 -0.19 11.98 -6.62
C ARG A 593 -1.20 12.98 -6.07
N PHE A 594 -2.09 13.44 -6.94
CA PHE A 594 -3.25 14.25 -6.58
C PHE A 594 -4.42 13.31 -6.25
N LYS A 595 -4.93 13.35 -5.02
CA LYS A 595 -5.89 12.36 -4.49
C LYS A 595 -7.24 13.01 -4.23
N PRO A 596 -8.27 12.70 -5.03
CA PRO A 596 -9.64 13.08 -4.70
C PRO A 596 -10.10 12.51 -3.34
N PRO A 597 -11.09 13.15 -2.69
CA PRO A 597 -11.77 12.57 -1.54
C PRO A 597 -12.36 11.20 -1.87
N PRO A 598 -12.23 10.19 -0.99
CA PRO A 598 -12.92 8.92 -1.16
C PRO A 598 -14.45 9.11 -0.98
N PRO A 599 -15.29 8.34 -1.69
CA PRO A 599 -16.74 8.49 -1.61
C PRO A 599 -17.34 8.07 -0.26
N ASP A 600 -16.65 7.20 0.49
CA ASP A 600 -17.11 6.51 1.70
C ASP A 600 -16.50 7.04 3.01
N ALA A 601 -15.59 8.03 2.94
CA ALA A 601 -14.98 8.65 4.12
C ALA A 601 -15.08 10.21 4.05
N PRO A 602 -16.22 10.79 4.48
CA PRO A 602 -16.54 12.22 4.29
C PRO A 602 -15.61 13.19 5.05
N GLU A 603 -14.88 12.70 6.04
CA GLU A 603 -13.87 13.44 6.81
C GLU A 603 -12.53 13.61 6.07
N ILE A 604 -12.31 12.84 5.00
CA ILE A 604 -11.12 12.91 4.16
C ILE A 604 -11.37 13.87 3.00
N GLY A 605 -10.58 14.94 2.96
CA GLY A 605 -10.63 15.99 1.93
C GLY A 605 -9.71 15.72 0.74
N TRP A 606 -9.46 16.78 -0.04
CA TRP A 606 -8.51 16.75 -1.15
C TRP A 606 -7.09 16.59 -0.61
N ARG A 607 -6.32 15.65 -1.17
CA ARG A 607 -4.99 15.31 -0.67
C ARG A 607 -3.94 15.34 -1.78
N VAL A 608 -2.70 15.53 -1.37
CA VAL A 608 -1.52 15.30 -2.20
C VAL A 608 -0.60 14.32 -1.49
N GLU A 609 0.02 13.43 -2.26
CA GLU A 609 0.91 12.40 -1.75
C GLU A 609 2.28 12.55 -2.42
N PHE A 610 3.31 12.68 -1.58
CA PHE A 610 4.71 12.81 -1.94
C PHE A 610 5.38 11.44 -1.81
N ARG A 611 5.82 10.87 -2.93
CA ARG A 611 6.14 9.43 -3.05
C ARG A 611 7.62 9.04 -3.26
N PRO A 612 8.55 9.91 -3.68
CA PRO A 612 9.85 9.44 -4.18
C PRO A 612 10.89 9.18 -3.06
N THR A 613 10.65 9.61 -1.82
CA THR A 613 11.61 9.49 -0.72
C THR A 613 11.98 8.03 -0.48
N GLU A 614 13.29 7.74 -0.43
CA GLU A 614 13.78 6.42 -0.03
C GLU A 614 13.50 6.22 1.46
N VAL A 615 13.11 5.01 1.83
CA VAL A 615 12.99 4.69 3.26
C VAL A 615 14.38 4.70 3.89
N GLN A 616 14.48 5.18 5.13
CA GLN A 616 15.73 5.28 5.88
C GLN A 616 15.81 4.19 6.94
N LEU A 617 17.04 3.90 7.38
CA LEU A 617 17.32 2.83 8.33
C LEU A 617 16.70 3.07 9.71
N THR A 618 16.66 4.31 10.19
CA THR A 618 16.17 4.63 11.53
C THR A 618 14.89 5.46 11.52
N ASN A 619 14.08 5.31 12.57
CA ASN A 619 12.87 6.11 12.78
C ASN A 619 13.17 7.62 12.87
N PHE A 620 14.34 8.00 13.42
CA PHE A 620 14.80 9.39 13.48
C PHE A 620 14.97 9.99 12.07
N GLU A 621 15.65 9.28 11.18
CA GLU A 621 15.87 9.74 9.80
C GLU A 621 14.54 9.86 9.03
N ASN A 622 13.68 8.84 9.12
CA ASN A 622 12.36 8.85 8.48
C ASN A 622 11.50 10.02 9.01
N ALA A 623 11.45 10.21 10.33
CA ALA A 623 10.72 11.33 10.94
C ALA A 623 11.29 12.69 10.50
N ALA A 624 12.61 12.82 10.37
CA ALA A 624 13.24 14.07 9.93
C ALA A 624 12.75 14.47 8.52
N TYR A 625 12.74 13.53 7.57
CA TYR A 625 12.25 13.80 6.21
C TYR A 625 10.75 14.11 6.18
N CYS A 626 9.92 13.38 6.94
CA CYS A 626 8.49 13.67 7.07
C CYS A 626 8.25 15.09 7.60
N CYS A 627 8.87 15.43 8.73
CA CYS A 627 8.69 16.73 9.37
C CYS A 627 9.16 17.88 8.47
N PHE A 628 10.29 17.69 7.78
CA PHE A 628 10.80 18.68 6.83
C PHE A 628 9.82 19.00 5.70
N LEU A 629 9.21 17.98 5.09
CA LEU A 629 8.26 18.19 4.01
C LEU A 629 6.96 18.83 4.49
N VAL A 630 6.42 18.43 5.65
CA VAL A 630 5.23 19.08 6.23
C VAL A 630 5.52 20.56 6.50
N LEU A 631 6.64 20.86 7.16
CA LEU A 631 7.05 22.24 7.45
C LEU A 631 7.23 23.03 6.16
N LEU A 632 7.80 22.44 5.12
CA LEU A 632 7.93 23.07 3.81
C LEU A 632 6.56 23.39 3.20
N THR A 633 5.55 22.51 3.33
CA THR A 633 4.19 22.85 2.89
C THR A 633 3.65 24.08 3.62
N ARG A 634 3.94 24.23 4.92
CA ARG A 634 3.49 25.39 5.71
C ARG A 634 4.20 26.65 5.25
N VAL A 635 5.50 26.59 5.03
CA VAL A 635 6.29 27.71 4.47
C VAL A 635 5.75 28.13 3.09
N ILE A 636 5.48 27.18 2.19
CA ILE A 636 4.93 27.45 0.85
C ILE A 636 3.61 28.22 0.94
N VAL A 637 2.70 27.76 1.79
CA VAL A 637 1.38 28.37 1.96
C VAL A 637 1.49 29.73 2.64
N SER A 638 2.13 29.79 3.82
CA SER A 638 2.20 31.01 4.64
C SER A 638 2.96 32.15 3.97
N TYR A 639 4.03 31.85 3.22
CA TYR A 639 4.81 32.87 2.53
C TYR A 639 4.44 33.02 1.05
N ARG A 640 3.46 32.26 0.55
CA ARG A 640 3.00 32.31 -0.85
C ARG A 640 4.15 32.12 -1.85
N LEU A 641 5.05 31.20 -1.51
CA LEU A 641 6.24 30.92 -2.31
C LEU A 641 5.89 30.14 -3.56
N THR A 642 6.66 30.38 -4.61
CA THR A 642 6.64 29.56 -5.83
C THR A 642 8.05 29.12 -6.23
N PHE A 643 8.22 27.80 -6.33
CA PHE A 643 9.42 27.10 -6.77
C PHE A 643 9.31 26.61 -8.23
N LEU A 644 8.23 26.98 -8.93
CA LEU A 644 7.96 26.48 -10.27
C LEU A 644 9.13 26.73 -11.23
N ILE A 645 9.47 25.67 -11.97
CA ILE A 645 10.35 25.66 -13.12
C ILE A 645 9.64 24.88 -14.22
N ARG A 646 10.17 24.89 -15.44
CA ARG A 646 9.58 24.07 -16.52
C ARG A 646 9.56 22.59 -16.16
N ILE A 647 8.46 21.89 -16.44
CA ILE A 647 8.26 20.49 -16.04
C ILE A 647 9.30 19.55 -16.69
N SER A 648 9.79 19.89 -17.88
CA SER A 648 10.92 19.20 -18.52
C SER A 648 12.20 19.19 -17.67
N LEU A 649 12.48 20.29 -16.94
CA LEU A 649 13.63 20.42 -16.06
C LEU A 649 13.47 19.60 -14.78
N VAL A 650 12.24 19.44 -14.28
CA VAL A 650 11.96 18.51 -13.17
C VAL A 650 12.20 17.06 -13.61
N THR A 651 11.77 16.69 -14.82
CA THR A 651 12.03 15.37 -15.39
C THR A 651 13.53 15.12 -15.55
N GLU A 652 14.30 16.11 -15.97
CA GLU A 652 15.76 16.03 -16.02
C GLU A 652 16.38 15.87 -14.62
N ASN A 653 15.93 16.67 -13.65
CA ASN A 653 16.39 16.59 -12.27
C ASN A 653 16.14 15.21 -11.65
N MET A 654 15.01 14.56 -11.94
CA MET A 654 14.75 13.20 -11.46
C MET A 654 15.82 12.21 -11.97
N LYS A 655 16.25 12.33 -13.23
CA LYS A 655 17.35 11.52 -13.79
C LYS A 655 18.71 11.84 -13.18
N ARG A 656 18.95 13.09 -12.79
CA ARG A 656 20.19 13.48 -12.09
C ARG A 656 20.18 12.93 -10.65
N ALA A 657 19.03 12.92 -10.00
CA ALA A 657 18.87 12.54 -8.60
C ALA A 657 19.22 11.07 -8.30
N THR A 658 19.05 10.18 -9.28
CA THR A 658 19.32 8.74 -9.09
C THR A 658 20.80 8.38 -9.24
N ARG A 659 21.62 9.25 -9.85
CA ARG A 659 23.04 9.00 -10.09
C ARG A 659 23.80 8.79 -8.79
N ARG A 660 24.84 7.94 -8.84
CA ARG A 660 25.71 7.70 -7.69
C ARG A 660 26.27 9.02 -7.16
N ASN A 661 26.11 9.24 -5.85
CA ASN A 661 26.56 10.39 -5.09
C ASN A 661 25.97 11.74 -5.57
N ALA A 662 24.79 11.72 -6.21
CA ALA A 662 24.15 12.91 -6.76
C ALA A 662 24.03 14.06 -5.74
N ILE A 663 23.83 13.74 -4.46
CA ILE A 663 23.78 14.73 -3.38
C ILE A 663 25.02 15.65 -3.32
N LEU A 664 26.21 15.13 -3.65
CA LEU A 664 27.47 15.89 -3.60
C LEU A 664 28.01 16.28 -4.99
N THR A 665 27.66 15.54 -6.04
CA THR A 665 28.30 15.69 -7.36
C THR A 665 27.41 16.33 -8.41
N GLU A 666 26.09 16.23 -8.25
CA GLU A 666 25.14 16.76 -9.24
C GLU A 666 24.67 18.16 -8.86
N LYS A 667 24.22 18.88 -9.89
CA LYS A 667 23.45 20.10 -9.72
C LYS A 667 22.04 19.90 -10.26
N PHE A 668 21.10 20.64 -9.70
CA PHE A 668 19.68 20.54 -10.02
C PHE A 668 19.19 21.90 -10.47
N HIS A 669 18.35 21.91 -11.51
CA HIS A 669 17.62 23.10 -11.90
C HIS A 669 16.69 23.52 -10.76
N PHE A 670 16.89 24.71 -10.23
CA PHE A 670 16.13 25.22 -9.11
C PHE A 670 15.95 26.74 -9.23
N ARG A 671 14.92 27.26 -8.59
CA ARG A 671 14.62 28.70 -8.66
C ARG A 671 15.53 29.49 -7.73
N SER A 672 16.29 30.44 -8.27
CA SER A 672 17.23 31.27 -7.52
C SER A 672 16.55 32.39 -6.74
N LYS A 673 15.50 32.99 -7.31
CA LYS A 673 14.71 34.04 -6.66
C LYS A 673 13.30 33.55 -6.41
N MET A 674 12.91 33.53 -5.13
CA MET A 674 11.53 33.23 -4.77
C MET A 674 10.65 34.44 -5.07
N ALA A 675 9.74 34.31 -6.03
CA ALA A 675 8.69 35.31 -6.23
C ALA A 675 7.55 35.08 -5.23
N ASN A 676 7.01 36.17 -4.67
CA ASN A 676 5.72 36.13 -4.01
C ASN A 676 4.65 36.04 -5.09
N CYS A 677 3.97 34.89 -5.20
CA CYS A 677 2.88 34.76 -6.16
C CYS A 677 1.69 35.59 -5.66
N GLN A 678 1.22 36.53 -6.48
CA GLN A 678 0.00 37.28 -6.17
C GLN A 678 -1.26 36.42 -6.34
N HIS A 679 -1.17 35.36 -7.14
CA HIS A 679 -2.27 34.48 -7.52
C HIS A 679 -2.31 33.12 -6.77
N THR A 680 -2.08 33.15 -5.47
CA THR A 680 -2.20 31.95 -4.61
C THR A 680 -3.65 31.68 -4.18
N PRO A 681 -3.97 30.46 -3.73
CA PRO A 681 -5.29 30.13 -3.19
C PRO A 681 -5.76 31.04 -2.03
N GLU A 682 -4.85 31.48 -1.14
CA GLU A 682 -5.17 32.39 -0.03
C GLU A 682 -5.05 33.89 -0.39
N GLY A 683 -4.51 34.20 -1.58
CA GLY A 683 -4.26 35.56 -2.06
C GLY A 683 -5.36 36.04 -2.98
N LYS A 684 -5.05 36.19 -4.28
CA LYS A 684 -6.03 36.39 -5.34
C LYS A 684 -6.11 35.11 -6.18
N PRO A 685 -7.00 34.15 -5.87
CA PRO A 685 -7.11 32.91 -6.63
C PRO A 685 -7.18 33.19 -8.13
N CYS A 686 -6.50 32.36 -8.93
CA CYS A 686 -6.62 32.44 -10.39
C CYS A 686 -8.10 32.23 -10.74
N THR A 687 -8.71 33.16 -11.48
CA THR A 687 -10.07 32.96 -12.00
C THR A 687 -9.98 32.24 -13.34
N GLU A 688 -10.96 31.36 -13.61
CA GLU A 688 -11.06 30.69 -14.90
C GLU A 688 -11.02 31.71 -16.05
N GLY A 689 -10.10 31.53 -17.00
CA GLY A 689 -9.99 32.37 -18.20
C GLY A 689 -9.07 33.61 -18.07
N GLN A 690 -8.43 33.84 -16.92
CA GLN A 690 -7.37 34.85 -16.78
C GLN A 690 -6.09 34.22 -16.20
N PRO A 691 -5.29 33.51 -17.02
CA PRO A 691 -3.95 33.13 -16.59
C PRO A 691 -3.15 34.39 -16.22
N PRO A 692 -2.20 34.33 -15.26
CA PRO A 692 -1.24 35.41 -15.10
C PRO A 692 -0.56 35.68 -16.43
N ALA A 693 -0.13 36.94 -16.62
CA ALA A 693 0.74 37.33 -17.72
C ALA A 693 1.86 36.28 -17.92
N GLU A 694 2.21 36.03 -19.18
CA GLU A 694 3.21 35.10 -19.71
C GLU A 694 4.21 34.50 -18.69
N PRO A 695 4.60 33.21 -18.84
CA PRO A 695 5.55 32.57 -17.92
C PRO A 695 6.70 33.54 -17.66
N GLU A 696 6.95 33.90 -16.39
CA GLU A 696 8.10 34.76 -16.10
C GLU A 696 9.30 34.12 -16.79
N PRO A 697 10.00 34.85 -17.67
CA PRO A 697 11.03 34.25 -18.50
C PRO A 697 12.06 33.55 -17.61
N ASP A 698 12.63 32.44 -18.12
CA ASP A 698 13.47 31.42 -17.45
C ASP A 698 14.72 31.95 -16.70
N TYR A 699 14.90 33.28 -16.62
CA TYR A 699 16.01 33.99 -15.97
C TYR A 699 16.13 33.75 -14.45
N ASN A 700 15.12 33.18 -13.80
CA ASN A 700 15.15 32.86 -12.37
C ASN A 700 15.44 31.38 -12.08
N THR A 701 15.66 30.55 -13.09
CA THR A 701 16.11 29.15 -12.93
C THR A 701 17.63 29.09 -13.01
N THR A 702 18.29 28.41 -12.07
CA THR A 702 19.74 28.16 -12.09
C THR A 702 20.04 26.74 -11.62
N GLU A 703 21.23 26.26 -11.92
CA GLU A 703 21.71 25.00 -11.37
C GLU A 703 22.29 25.22 -9.95
N MET A 704 21.82 24.43 -8.98
CA MET A 704 22.26 24.46 -7.58
C MET A 704 22.60 23.05 -7.09
N THR A 705 23.60 22.92 -6.21
CA THR A 705 23.81 21.66 -5.48
C THR A 705 22.70 21.45 -4.44
N ILE A 706 22.58 20.23 -3.91
CA ILE A 706 21.65 19.96 -2.81
C ILE A 706 21.98 20.80 -1.56
N ASP A 707 23.27 21.00 -1.27
CA ASP A 707 23.73 21.91 -0.21
C ASP A 707 23.18 23.33 -0.41
N GLU A 708 23.32 23.89 -1.61
CA GLU A 708 22.82 25.24 -1.93
C GLU A 708 21.29 25.33 -1.84
N ILE A 709 20.56 24.29 -2.24
CA ILE A 709 19.09 24.27 -2.14
C ILE A 709 18.65 24.15 -0.67
N VAL A 710 19.29 23.31 0.13
CA VAL A 710 18.87 23.08 1.53
C VAL A 710 19.37 24.20 2.44
N ASN A 711 20.65 24.54 2.36
CA ASN A 711 21.34 25.47 3.26
C ASN A 711 21.40 26.90 2.75
N GLY A 712 21.15 27.12 1.46
CA GLY A 712 21.21 28.43 0.83
C GLY A 712 22.60 28.77 0.28
N ASN A 713 22.64 29.87 -0.46
CA ASN A 713 23.84 30.49 -0.99
C ASN A 713 23.66 32.02 -1.04
N SER A 714 24.48 32.72 -1.81
CA SER A 714 24.38 34.19 -1.95
C SER A 714 23.12 34.67 -2.69
N GLN A 715 22.46 33.81 -3.46
CA GLN A 715 21.31 34.15 -4.31
C GLN A 715 19.99 33.60 -3.77
N PHE A 716 20.01 32.46 -3.08
CA PHE A 716 18.85 31.78 -2.53
C PHE A 716 19.02 31.51 -1.03
N SER A 717 17.99 31.79 -0.24
CA SER A 717 18.07 31.68 1.22
C SER A 717 18.24 30.26 1.73
N GLY A 718 17.86 29.23 0.96
CA GLY A 718 17.86 27.83 1.38
C GLY A 718 16.55 27.40 2.04
N LEU A 719 16.13 26.16 1.81
CA LEU A 719 14.89 25.61 2.37
C LEU A 719 14.91 25.53 3.91
N ALA A 720 16.02 25.10 4.51
CA ALA A 720 16.12 24.98 5.96
C ALA A 720 16.12 26.35 6.66
N PRO A 721 16.85 27.38 6.18
CA PRO A 721 16.71 28.75 6.70
C PRO A 721 15.30 29.32 6.60
N LEU A 722 14.57 29.06 5.50
CA LEU A 722 13.18 29.51 5.36
C LEU A 722 12.24 28.85 6.38
N ILE A 723 12.41 27.56 6.64
CA ILE A 723 11.67 26.86 7.70
C ILE A 723 12.01 27.47 9.07
N ARG A 724 13.28 27.78 9.34
CA ARG A 724 13.66 28.42 10.61
C ARG A 724 12.98 29.78 10.78
N GLN A 725 12.95 30.59 9.73
CA GLN A 725 12.28 31.89 9.71
C GLN A 725 10.77 31.76 9.97
N PHE A 726 10.11 30.76 9.36
CA PHE A 726 8.70 30.46 9.63
C PHE A 726 8.47 30.12 11.09
N LEU A 727 9.34 29.30 11.67
CA LEU A 727 9.26 28.89 13.06
C LEU A 727 9.57 30.02 14.05
N ASP A 728 10.34 31.04 13.66
CA ASP A 728 10.59 32.23 14.50
C ASP A 728 9.35 33.14 14.59
N GLY A 729 8.48 33.10 13.57
CA GLY A 729 7.20 33.81 13.57
C GLY A 729 6.01 32.99 14.08
N ALA A 730 6.20 31.69 14.33
CA ALA A 730 5.17 30.78 14.82
C ALA A 730 5.27 30.61 16.35
N ASP A 731 4.12 30.47 17.01
CA ASP A 731 4.07 30.13 18.44
C ASP A 731 4.37 28.63 18.60
N VAL A 732 5.62 28.30 18.89
CA VAL A 732 6.12 26.91 19.00
C VAL A 732 6.74 26.71 20.37
N ASP A 733 6.33 25.66 21.08
CA ASP A 733 6.91 25.34 22.38
C ASP A 733 8.39 24.91 22.25
N VAL A 734 9.13 25.05 23.36
CA VAL A 734 10.58 24.83 23.39
C VAL A 734 10.95 23.40 22.97
N ASP A 735 10.20 22.39 23.38
CA ASP A 735 10.54 21.00 23.07
C ASP A 735 10.28 20.68 21.61
N THR A 736 9.15 21.12 21.06
CA THR A 736 8.87 21.05 19.62
C THR A 736 9.95 21.77 18.80
N ARG A 737 10.34 22.99 19.20
CA ARG A 737 11.41 23.75 18.53
C ARG A 737 12.74 22.99 18.57
N CYS A 738 13.07 22.37 19.70
CA CYS A 738 14.27 21.54 19.84
C CYS A 738 14.24 20.32 18.91
N THR A 739 13.13 19.59 18.88
CA THR A 739 12.94 18.41 18.01
C THR A 739 13.12 18.79 16.54
N ILE A 740 12.40 19.83 16.08
CA ILE A 740 12.49 20.31 14.70
C ILE A 740 13.92 20.75 14.35
N ASN A 741 14.60 21.47 15.24
CA ASN A 741 15.97 21.91 14.99
C ASN A 741 16.97 20.76 14.84
N GLN A 742 16.75 19.62 15.53
CA GLN A 742 17.58 18.43 15.35
C GLN A 742 17.35 17.80 13.97
N TYR A 743 16.09 17.66 13.54
CA TYR A 743 15.76 17.17 12.21
C TYR A 743 16.33 18.08 11.11
N LEU A 744 16.17 19.40 11.25
CA LEU A 744 16.76 20.36 10.32
C LEU A 744 18.28 20.23 10.31
N SER A 745 18.93 20.19 11.47
CA SER A 745 20.39 20.02 11.53
C SER A 745 20.86 18.75 10.84
N PHE A 746 20.12 17.64 10.97
CA PHE A 746 20.44 16.39 10.30
C PHE A 746 20.38 16.55 8.76
N ILE A 747 19.29 17.11 8.24
CA ILE A 747 19.10 17.33 6.79
C ILE A 747 20.18 18.29 6.24
N GLN A 748 20.46 19.38 6.96
CA GLN A 748 21.48 20.35 6.58
C GLN A 748 22.88 19.73 6.50
N LYS A 749 23.25 18.89 7.49
CA LYS A 749 24.53 18.18 7.52
C LYS A 749 24.65 17.17 6.38
N ARG A 750 23.56 16.44 6.09
CA ARG A 750 23.53 15.47 4.99
C ARG A 750 23.66 16.16 3.64
N ALA A 751 22.91 17.24 3.41
CA ALA A 751 22.98 18.06 2.21
C ALA A 751 24.41 18.57 1.93
N LYS A 752 25.13 18.95 2.99
CA LYS A 752 26.51 19.44 2.94
C LYS A 752 27.57 18.34 2.81
N GLY A 753 27.20 17.07 3.00
CA GLY A 753 28.12 15.93 3.00
C GLY A 753 28.93 15.75 4.29
N GLU A 754 28.52 16.39 5.39
CA GLU A 754 29.13 16.16 6.72
C GLU A 754 28.75 14.78 7.29
N ILE A 755 27.58 14.27 6.90
CA ILE A 755 27.12 12.90 7.14
C ILE A 755 26.71 12.26 5.81
N MET A 756 26.82 10.94 5.72
CA MET A 756 26.57 10.16 4.52
C MET A 756 25.07 9.92 4.32
N THR A 757 24.67 9.77 3.07
CA THR A 757 23.43 9.06 2.73
C THR A 757 23.59 7.57 3.05
N THR A 758 22.48 6.86 3.24
CA THR A 758 22.51 5.41 3.50
C THR A 758 23.17 4.66 2.34
N ALA A 759 22.94 5.09 1.10
CA ALA A 759 23.59 4.49 -0.07
C ALA A 759 25.12 4.65 -0.05
N SER A 760 25.62 5.86 0.21
CA SER A 760 27.06 6.12 0.31
C SER A 760 27.69 5.35 1.47
N TRP A 761 26.99 5.23 2.59
CA TRP A 761 27.45 4.45 3.74
C TRP A 761 27.52 2.95 3.45
N MET A 762 26.48 2.36 2.84
CA MET A 762 26.47 0.95 2.45
C MET A 762 27.60 0.64 1.46
N ARG A 763 27.82 1.52 0.48
CA ARG A 763 28.93 1.40 -0.48
C ARG A 763 30.28 1.47 0.22
N SER A 764 30.46 2.43 1.14
CA SER A 764 31.67 2.54 1.95
C SER A 764 31.89 1.31 2.83
N PHE A 765 30.84 0.74 3.41
CA PHE A 765 30.92 -0.49 4.21
C PHE A 765 31.44 -1.65 3.35
N VAL A 766 30.84 -1.88 2.18
CA VAL A 766 31.25 -2.95 1.25
C VAL A 766 32.71 -2.76 0.80
N GLN A 767 33.08 -1.55 0.39
CA GLN A 767 34.43 -1.27 -0.12
C GLN A 767 35.54 -1.45 0.92
N ASN A 768 35.21 -1.31 2.21
CA ASN A 768 36.15 -1.50 3.31
C ASN A 768 36.07 -2.90 3.94
N HIS A 769 35.19 -3.78 3.45
CA HIS A 769 35.07 -5.14 3.94
C HIS A 769 36.25 -6.00 3.47
N SER A 770 36.85 -6.80 4.36
CA SER A 770 38.04 -7.61 4.04
C SER A 770 37.84 -8.58 2.88
N ASP A 771 36.62 -9.09 2.73
CA ASP A 771 36.28 -10.10 1.71
C ASP A 771 35.84 -9.50 0.37
N TYR A 772 35.75 -8.17 0.28
CA TYR A 772 35.37 -7.50 -0.95
C TYR A 772 36.52 -7.52 -1.96
N LYS A 773 36.25 -8.07 -3.15
CA LYS A 773 37.28 -8.35 -4.16
C LYS A 773 37.48 -7.22 -5.18
N HIS A 774 36.93 -6.04 -4.90
CA HIS A 774 36.95 -4.89 -5.82
C HIS A 774 36.40 -5.20 -7.21
N ASN A 775 35.44 -6.12 -7.31
CA ASN A 775 34.84 -6.59 -8.56
C ASN A 775 33.32 -6.29 -8.63
N SER A 776 32.86 -5.38 -7.77
CA SER A 776 31.46 -4.97 -7.60
C SER A 776 30.50 -6.05 -7.11
N TYR A 777 30.94 -7.29 -6.93
CA TYR A 777 30.14 -8.35 -6.33
C TYR A 777 30.19 -8.29 -4.80
N VAL A 778 29.04 -8.46 -4.16
CA VAL A 778 28.85 -8.40 -2.70
C VAL A 778 28.41 -9.79 -2.23
N SER A 779 29.32 -10.54 -1.62
CA SER A 779 29.06 -11.92 -1.19
C SER A 779 28.05 -12.00 -0.04
N ASP A 780 27.49 -13.20 0.18
CA ASP A 780 26.57 -13.48 1.29
C ASP A 780 27.13 -13.04 2.66
N GLU A 781 28.42 -13.27 2.90
CA GLU A 781 29.10 -12.85 4.13
C GLU A 781 29.13 -11.33 4.30
N ILE A 782 29.44 -10.58 3.23
CA ILE A 782 29.42 -9.10 3.26
C ILE A 782 27.99 -8.59 3.49
N ILE A 783 27.00 -9.19 2.82
CA ILE A 783 25.58 -8.85 3.01
C ILE A 783 25.14 -9.14 4.44
N TYR A 784 25.55 -10.27 5.00
CA TYR A 784 25.24 -10.64 6.38
C TYR A 784 25.83 -9.65 7.38
N ASP A 785 27.11 -9.30 7.26
CA ASP A 785 27.76 -8.35 8.16
C ASP A 785 27.18 -6.94 8.00
N LEU A 786 26.85 -6.53 6.78
CA LEU A 786 26.16 -5.27 6.49
C LEU A 786 24.78 -5.23 7.17
N LEU A 787 23.94 -6.23 6.95
CA LEU A 787 22.58 -6.23 7.48
C LEU A 787 22.55 -6.43 9.00
N LYS A 788 23.51 -7.17 9.57
CA LYS A 788 23.69 -7.25 11.02
C LYS A 788 24.05 -5.88 11.61
N LYS A 789 24.94 -5.14 10.94
CA LYS A 789 25.30 -3.77 11.33
C LYS A 789 24.09 -2.84 11.25
N MET A 790 23.33 -2.91 10.16
CA MET A 790 22.13 -2.12 9.96
C MET A 790 21.07 -2.43 11.03
N ASP A 791 20.89 -3.69 11.39
CA ASP A 791 19.95 -4.12 12.44
C ASP A 791 20.31 -3.51 13.81
N SER A 792 21.57 -3.59 14.24
CA SER A 792 22.01 -2.97 15.49
C SER A 792 21.84 -1.44 15.49
N ILE A 793 22.06 -0.78 14.35
CA ILE A 793 21.80 0.67 14.21
C ILE A 793 20.31 0.97 14.29
N SER A 794 19.46 0.21 13.57
CA SER A 794 18.01 0.39 13.57
C SER A 794 17.39 0.22 14.95
N ARG A 795 17.93 -0.69 15.77
CA ARG A 795 17.47 -0.94 17.15
C ARG A 795 18.02 0.06 18.17
N GLY A 796 18.94 0.94 17.77
CA GLY A 796 19.63 1.85 18.67
C GLY A 796 20.65 1.18 19.60
N GLU A 797 21.00 -0.08 19.35
CA GLU A 797 22.05 -0.81 20.06
C GLU A 797 23.44 -0.25 19.72
N GLU A 798 23.59 0.27 18.50
CA GLU A 798 24.80 0.94 18.05
C GLU A 798 24.49 2.30 17.41
N HIS A 799 25.28 3.32 17.75
CA HIS A 799 25.19 4.63 17.12
C HIS A 799 26.18 4.76 15.95
N CYS A 800 25.71 5.21 14.79
CA CYS A 800 26.55 5.48 13.64
C CYS A 800 26.64 6.98 13.34
N GLU A 801 27.70 7.63 13.81
CA GLU A 801 27.91 9.08 13.63
C GLU A 801 27.98 9.48 12.15
N LYS A 802 28.57 8.63 11.30
CA LYS A 802 28.65 8.88 9.84
C LYS A 802 27.28 8.92 9.15
N LEU A 803 26.26 8.26 9.69
CA LEU A 803 24.90 8.25 9.14
C LEU A 803 24.01 9.28 9.80
N LEU A 804 24.06 9.36 11.13
CA LEU A 804 23.07 10.04 11.95
C LEU A 804 23.56 11.39 12.49
N GLY A 805 24.88 11.60 12.53
CA GLY A 805 25.49 12.66 13.34
C GLY A 805 25.11 12.53 14.82
N CYS A 806 25.35 13.59 15.60
CA CYS A 806 24.92 13.63 16.99
C CYS A 806 23.48 14.17 17.10
N TYR A 807 22.59 13.38 17.71
CA TYR A 807 21.22 13.77 18.05
C TYR A 807 20.77 13.12 19.35
N LYS A 808 19.72 13.67 19.96
CA LYS A 808 19.02 13.11 21.12
C LYS A 808 17.52 13.30 20.94
N SER A 809 16.82 12.21 20.66
CA SER A 809 15.36 12.23 20.52
C SER A 809 14.69 12.84 21.75
N LYS A 810 13.68 13.68 21.49
CA LYS A 810 12.81 14.30 22.49
C LYS A 810 11.34 13.92 22.27
N THR A 811 11.07 12.98 21.36
CA THR A 811 9.70 12.63 20.98
C THR A 811 9.03 11.77 22.05
N ASP A 812 7.71 11.88 22.15
CA ASP A 812 6.87 11.14 23.10
C ASP A 812 5.65 10.55 22.36
N GLN A 813 4.98 9.56 22.96
CA GLN A 813 3.82 8.88 22.39
C GLN A 813 2.61 9.80 22.25
N ARG A 814 2.53 10.85 23.07
CA ARG A 814 1.38 11.77 23.10
C ARG A 814 1.83 13.20 23.29
N ILE A 815 1.11 14.11 22.66
CA ILE A 815 1.19 15.54 22.98
C ILE A 815 0.66 15.72 24.41
N PRO A 816 1.42 16.37 25.32
CA PRO A 816 0.96 16.66 26.67
C PRO A 816 -0.39 17.40 26.64
N GLN A 817 -1.35 16.97 27.46
CA GLN A 817 -2.72 17.50 27.44
C GLN A 817 -2.77 19.02 27.64
N ALA A 818 -1.89 19.57 28.48
CA ALA A 818 -1.78 21.01 28.70
C ALA A 818 -1.36 21.77 27.44
N VAL A 819 -0.38 21.24 26.68
CA VAL A 819 0.08 21.82 25.41
C VAL A 819 -1.03 21.76 24.37
N ARG A 820 -1.68 20.59 24.24
CA ARG A 820 -2.80 20.42 23.31
C ARG A 820 -3.94 21.40 23.59
N LEU A 821 -4.37 21.52 24.85
CA LEU A 821 -5.44 22.46 25.23
C LEU A 821 -5.06 23.92 24.99
N ALA A 822 -3.79 24.29 25.20
CA ALA A 822 -3.30 25.65 24.95
C ALA A 822 -3.31 25.99 23.46
N GLU A 823 -2.73 25.14 22.61
CA GLU A 823 -2.70 25.37 21.16
C GLU A 823 -4.11 25.31 20.54
N GLU A 824 -4.97 24.39 21.00
CA GLU A 824 -6.37 24.33 20.58
C GLU A 824 -7.13 25.60 20.95
N LYS A 825 -6.92 26.13 22.16
CA LYS A 825 -7.56 27.38 22.61
C LYS A 825 -7.12 28.55 21.72
N LEU A 826 -5.82 28.68 21.45
CA LEU A 826 -5.27 29.71 20.55
C LEU A 826 -5.89 29.62 19.16
N THR A 827 -5.97 28.40 18.61
CA THR A 827 -6.58 28.14 17.29
C THR A 827 -8.07 28.53 17.27
N ARG A 828 -8.82 28.22 18.34
CA ARG A 828 -10.23 28.61 18.45
C ARG A 828 -10.43 30.12 18.59
N GLU A 829 -9.54 30.81 19.29
CA GLU A 829 -9.59 32.27 19.45
C GLU A 829 -9.28 32.98 18.12
N LEU A 830 -8.27 32.53 17.38
CA LEU A 830 -7.96 33.03 16.03
C LEU A 830 -9.15 32.85 15.06
N ARG A 831 -9.87 31.71 15.15
CA ARG A 831 -11.09 31.44 14.36
C ARG A 831 -12.31 32.28 14.74
N ARG A 832 -12.36 32.85 15.95
CA ARG A 832 -13.45 33.76 16.35
C ARG A 832 -13.24 35.18 15.82
N HIS A 833 -12.01 35.49 15.41
CA HIS A 833 -11.62 36.81 14.91
C HIS A 833 -11.51 36.88 13.37
N GLN A 834 -11.59 35.73 12.68
CA GLN A 834 -11.78 35.60 11.23
C GLN A 834 -13.25 35.35 10.92
#